data_AF-A0A1D6PN61-F1
#
_entry.id   AF-A0A1D6PN61-F1
#
_cell.length_a   1.000
_cell.length_b   1.000
_cell.length_c   1.000
_cell.angle_alpha   90.00
_cell.angle_beta   90.00
_cell.angle_gamma   90.00
#
_symmetry.space_group_name_H-M   'P 1'
#
loop_
_entity.id
_entity.type
_entity.pdbx_description
1 polymer ?
#
loop_
_entity_poly.entity_id
_entity_poly.type
_entity_poly.pdbx_seq_one_letter_code
_entity_poly.pdbx_strand_id
1 'polypeptide(L)'
;MSSIGELLVTPFLSKFPIPSHGEDASSVAVRNYFGVLMAYGGLQDFLTEKKDLTITLIRNRILPLYSLDPCSPYLISTANWVIGQLAICLPEDMSSSIYESLMKALTMEYVEDITCYPVCASASGAIAELIENSYVPPDWLILLQVVLKRISTGDENESALLFKLLGTIVEGGQEKVLSHIPEIVSNIASTVMELLPPVPDPWPQVVEQGFAALVAMVQAWESSAPDENKTPEKRFWQSGQSAIAQTISLLLQKAWLLQADNMEGSALPPPSCVNDASVLLEFVMSSVTCMEETANLKVFELVATWADAIANWDSWEEMEDQGVFNTIKEAVNFHQRFDLDGLFLKTLPSQSENGSQSSVIGRVSNFVTRAIAAYPSATWRACSCVHTLLHAPKFSLGAQDTRKTISESFAQAAFSRFKSVSDSPAGLWKPLLLAISSCYICYPDAIEQVLNNVDGNGFAIWASALAQVSSSLFNPGLSSESEIKLAVLTLSTVINHLVSLSTGGTKLLQDCYASLMESCIQLKEVQDDGDNDDDDDGAEDVDDNDEEEDTEDDDEDSDDDDDAREETEEEFLERYALAAAAGESVEEGDIDEETQDIELGSLDDVDIQQVVIPLMQKLPALQPAGAFPDSLVERIAETFPEYEQFLQALRRA
;
A
#
# COMPACT_ATOMS: atom_id res chain seq x y z
N MET A 1 -0.25 -36.47 -27.67
CA MET A 1 -1.45 -37.31 -27.47
C MET A 1 -2.66 -36.42 -27.61
N SER A 2 -3.69 -36.80 -28.37
CA SER A 2 -4.90 -35.99 -28.50
C SER A 2 -5.81 -36.14 -27.28
N SER A 3 -6.30 -35.03 -26.76
CA SER A 3 -7.12 -35.01 -25.54
C SER A 3 -8.57 -35.43 -25.82
N ILE A 4 -9.33 -35.75 -24.76
CA ILE A 4 -10.79 -35.98 -24.87
C ILE A 4 -11.50 -34.73 -25.42
N GLY A 5 -11.00 -33.52 -25.11
CA GLY A 5 -11.48 -32.26 -25.66
C GLY A 5 -11.41 -32.21 -27.19
N GLU A 6 -10.24 -32.53 -27.75
CA GLU A 6 -10.00 -32.61 -29.21
C GLU A 6 -10.83 -33.71 -29.89
N LEU A 7 -10.91 -34.90 -29.27
CA LEU A 7 -11.46 -36.09 -29.91
C LEU A 7 -12.99 -36.20 -29.83
N LEU A 8 -13.61 -35.65 -28.78
CA LEU A 8 -15.04 -35.86 -28.50
C LEU A 8 -15.81 -34.55 -28.33
N VAL A 9 -15.27 -33.58 -27.59
CA VAL A 9 -16.03 -32.38 -27.21
C VAL A 9 -16.13 -31.40 -28.38
N THR A 10 -15.01 -31.00 -28.98
CA THR A 10 -15.00 -30.07 -30.13
C THR A 10 -15.80 -30.61 -31.34
N PRO A 11 -15.67 -31.91 -31.73
CA PRO A 11 -16.50 -32.49 -32.78
C PRO A 11 -17.99 -32.60 -32.44
N PHE A 12 -18.35 -32.65 -31.15
CA PHE A 12 -19.76 -32.63 -30.74
C PHE A 12 -20.35 -31.23 -30.87
N LEU A 13 -19.63 -30.20 -30.41
CA LEU A 13 -20.06 -28.80 -30.46
C LEU A 13 -20.19 -28.27 -31.90
N SER A 14 -19.37 -28.77 -32.84
CA SER A 14 -19.44 -28.38 -34.25
C SER A 14 -20.73 -28.79 -34.97
N LYS A 15 -21.51 -29.73 -34.41
CA LYS A 15 -22.81 -30.16 -34.96
C LYS A 15 -23.88 -29.09 -34.89
N PHE A 16 -23.69 -28.07 -34.06
CA PHE A 16 -24.60 -26.96 -33.90
C PHE A 16 -24.10 -25.78 -34.75
N PRO A 17 -24.78 -25.41 -35.84
CA PRO A 17 -24.36 -24.31 -36.71
C PRO A 17 -24.64 -22.95 -36.07
N ILE A 18 -23.95 -21.91 -36.56
CA ILE A 18 -24.24 -20.52 -36.21
C ILE A 18 -25.69 -20.20 -36.65
N PRO A 19 -26.47 -19.47 -35.82
CA PRO A 19 -27.81 -19.02 -36.20
C PRO A 19 -27.82 -18.17 -37.47
N SER A 20 -28.96 -18.15 -38.16
CA SER A 20 -29.15 -17.36 -39.37
C SER A 20 -29.41 -15.88 -39.04
N HIS A 21 -29.20 -14.97 -40.00
CA HIS A 21 -29.52 -13.55 -39.83
C HIS A 21 -30.99 -13.33 -39.46
N GLY A 22 -31.23 -12.51 -38.42
CA GLY A 22 -32.57 -12.16 -37.95
C GLY A 22 -33.35 -13.31 -37.32
N GLU A 23 -32.67 -14.38 -36.91
CA GLU A 23 -33.31 -15.50 -36.22
C GLU A 23 -33.77 -15.10 -34.81
N ASP A 24 -35.01 -15.46 -34.46
CA ASP A 24 -35.63 -15.08 -33.19
C ASP A 24 -34.79 -15.57 -32.00
N ALA A 25 -34.58 -14.70 -31.01
CA ALA A 25 -33.88 -15.01 -29.76
C ALA A 25 -34.51 -16.20 -29.01
N SER A 26 -35.81 -16.43 -29.20
CA SER A 26 -36.52 -17.56 -28.59
C SER A 26 -36.32 -18.90 -29.32
N SER A 27 -35.69 -18.90 -30.50
CA SER A 27 -35.53 -20.07 -31.35
C SER A 27 -34.65 -21.15 -30.72
N VAL A 28 -34.90 -22.40 -31.13
CA VAL A 28 -34.08 -23.55 -30.70
C VAL A 28 -32.63 -23.43 -31.21
N ALA A 29 -32.42 -22.82 -32.37
CA ALA A 29 -31.08 -22.60 -32.92
C ALA A 29 -30.27 -21.65 -32.04
N VAL A 30 -30.83 -20.50 -31.64
CA VAL A 30 -30.19 -19.54 -30.73
C VAL A 30 -29.90 -20.18 -29.37
N ARG A 31 -30.85 -20.92 -28.78
CA ARG A 31 -30.65 -21.59 -27.48
C ARG A 31 -29.56 -22.67 -27.52
N ASN A 32 -29.55 -23.47 -28.59
CA ASN A 32 -28.51 -24.49 -28.76
C ASN A 32 -27.14 -23.83 -28.94
N TYR A 33 -27.07 -22.74 -29.71
CA TYR A 33 -25.81 -22.04 -29.93
C TYR A 33 -25.30 -21.31 -28.69
N PHE A 34 -26.20 -20.75 -27.88
CA PHE A 34 -25.87 -20.25 -26.54
C PHE A 34 -25.20 -21.33 -25.69
N GLY A 35 -25.75 -22.56 -25.69
CA GLY A 35 -25.14 -23.70 -24.99
C GLY A 35 -23.74 -24.06 -25.53
N VAL A 36 -23.49 -23.86 -26.83
CA VAL A 36 -22.15 -24.04 -27.42
C VAL A 36 -21.17 -23.00 -26.89
N LEU A 37 -21.57 -21.72 -26.82
CA LEU A 37 -20.72 -20.65 -26.29
C LEU A 37 -20.40 -20.86 -24.81
N MET A 38 -21.40 -21.26 -24.01
CA MET A 38 -21.18 -21.63 -22.60
C MET A 38 -20.19 -22.80 -22.47
N ALA A 39 -20.29 -23.80 -23.34
CA ALA A 39 -19.34 -24.90 -23.36
C ALA A 39 -17.92 -24.47 -23.74
N TYR A 40 -17.76 -23.48 -24.63
CA TYR A 40 -16.43 -22.93 -24.94
C TYR A 40 -15.82 -22.21 -23.75
N GLY A 41 -16.58 -21.36 -23.05
CA GLY A 41 -16.07 -20.71 -21.83
C GLY A 41 -15.74 -21.72 -20.72
N GLY A 42 -16.56 -22.76 -20.54
CA GLY A 42 -16.24 -23.85 -19.60
C GLY A 42 -15.05 -24.73 -19.99
N LEU A 43 -14.45 -24.53 -21.18
CA LEU A 43 -13.25 -25.22 -21.65
C LEU A 43 -12.04 -24.27 -21.67
N GLN A 44 -12.07 -23.15 -20.93
CA GLN A 44 -11.02 -22.13 -20.98
C GLN A 44 -9.61 -22.70 -20.77
N ASP A 45 -9.39 -23.56 -19.76
CA ASP A 45 -8.05 -24.09 -19.45
C ASP A 45 -7.51 -24.89 -20.64
N PHE A 46 -8.36 -25.77 -21.17
CA PHE A 46 -8.04 -26.60 -22.32
C PHE A 46 -7.81 -25.77 -23.60
N LEU A 47 -8.60 -24.71 -23.83
CA LEU A 47 -8.45 -23.83 -24.98
C LEU A 47 -7.21 -22.93 -24.86
N THR A 48 -6.84 -22.56 -23.63
CA THR A 48 -5.65 -21.76 -23.35
C THR A 48 -4.38 -22.52 -23.71
N GLU A 49 -4.34 -23.82 -23.41
CA GLU A 49 -3.26 -24.73 -23.83
C GLU A 49 -3.20 -24.95 -25.36
N LYS A 50 -4.29 -24.66 -26.08
CA LYS A 50 -4.48 -25.02 -27.50
C LYS A 50 -4.71 -23.80 -28.38
N LYS A 51 -3.72 -22.90 -28.40
CA LYS A 51 -3.75 -21.61 -29.15
C LYS A 51 -4.26 -21.72 -30.59
N ASP A 52 -3.77 -22.67 -31.40
CA ASP A 52 -4.22 -22.85 -32.79
C ASP A 52 -5.71 -23.19 -32.92
N LEU A 53 -6.21 -24.02 -32.01
CA LEU A 53 -7.62 -24.40 -31.97
C LEU A 53 -8.47 -23.20 -31.55
N THR A 54 -8.02 -22.44 -30.56
CA THR A 54 -8.65 -21.23 -30.05
C THR A 54 -8.78 -20.16 -31.13
N ILE A 55 -7.70 -19.86 -31.86
CA ILE A 55 -7.70 -18.93 -33.00
C ILE A 55 -8.73 -19.36 -34.05
N THR A 56 -8.75 -20.65 -34.39
CA THR A 56 -9.68 -21.19 -35.40
C THR A 56 -11.13 -21.11 -34.93
N LEU A 57 -11.38 -21.38 -33.65
CA LEU A 57 -12.70 -21.32 -33.03
C LEU A 57 -13.21 -19.87 -33.01
N ILE A 58 -12.41 -18.92 -32.53
CA ILE A 58 -12.80 -17.52 -32.43
C ILE A 58 -13.14 -16.96 -33.82
N ARG A 59 -12.25 -17.20 -34.81
CA ARG A 59 -12.44 -16.73 -36.19
C ARG A 59 -13.70 -17.28 -36.85
N ASN A 60 -13.99 -18.57 -36.66
CA ASN A 60 -15.04 -19.24 -37.43
C ASN A 60 -16.36 -19.41 -36.68
N ARG A 61 -16.40 -19.20 -35.37
CA ARG A 61 -17.56 -19.50 -34.52
C ARG A 61 -18.01 -18.30 -33.70
N ILE A 62 -17.08 -17.47 -33.22
CA ILE A 62 -17.41 -16.35 -32.34
C ILE A 62 -17.54 -15.04 -33.14
N LEU A 63 -16.50 -14.63 -33.87
CA LEU A 63 -16.50 -13.38 -34.64
C LEU A 63 -17.68 -13.22 -35.62
N PRO A 64 -18.16 -14.29 -36.30
CA PRO A 64 -19.31 -14.15 -37.19
C PRO A 64 -20.61 -13.68 -36.50
N LEU A 65 -20.74 -13.87 -35.18
CA LEU A 65 -21.92 -13.42 -34.43
C LEU A 65 -22.11 -11.90 -34.46
N TYR A 66 -21.02 -11.13 -34.49
CA TYR A 66 -21.06 -9.66 -34.56
C TYR A 66 -21.48 -9.13 -35.93
N SER A 67 -21.51 -10.01 -36.95
CA SER A 67 -22.00 -9.67 -38.29
C SER A 67 -23.48 -10.01 -38.49
N LEU A 68 -24.12 -10.69 -37.52
CA LEU A 68 -25.55 -10.99 -37.58
C LEU A 68 -26.35 -9.73 -37.23
N ASP A 69 -27.38 -9.42 -38.03
CA ASP A 69 -28.23 -8.25 -37.85
C ASP A 69 -29.70 -8.62 -38.10
N PRO A 70 -30.58 -8.57 -37.07
CA PRO A 70 -30.25 -8.46 -35.65
C PRO A 70 -29.62 -9.76 -35.11
N CYS A 71 -28.71 -9.64 -34.14
CA CYS A 71 -28.20 -10.76 -33.33
C CYS A 71 -28.85 -10.76 -31.95
N SER A 72 -29.06 -11.94 -31.37
CA SER A 72 -29.57 -12.07 -30.00
C SER A 72 -28.57 -11.46 -29.00
N PRO A 73 -28.99 -10.53 -28.12
CA PRO A 73 -28.10 -9.96 -27.09
C PRO A 73 -27.46 -11.02 -26.21
N TYR A 74 -28.15 -12.14 -25.94
CA TYR A 74 -27.59 -13.26 -25.18
C TYR A 74 -26.41 -13.93 -25.88
N LEU A 75 -26.42 -13.99 -27.21
CA LEU A 75 -25.31 -14.57 -27.96
C LEU A 75 -24.12 -13.61 -28.00
N ILE A 76 -24.36 -12.32 -28.22
CA ILE A 76 -23.31 -11.30 -28.19
C ILE A 76 -22.70 -11.21 -26.79
N SER A 77 -23.52 -11.20 -25.73
CA SER A 77 -23.00 -11.11 -24.36
C SER A 77 -22.10 -12.29 -24.01
N THR A 78 -22.50 -13.52 -24.36
CA THR A 78 -21.68 -14.71 -24.12
C THR A 78 -20.47 -14.76 -25.03
N ALA A 79 -20.56 -14.26 -26.27
CA ALA A 79 -19.43 -14.14 -27.17
C ALA A 79 -18.35 -13.20 -26.60
N ASN A 80 -18.74 -12.02 -26.09
CA ASN A 80 -17.81 -11.11 -25.42
C ASN A 80 -17.14 -11.80 -24.22
N TRP A 81 -17.92 -12.47 -23.37
CA TRP A 81 -17.38 -13.17 -22.19
C TRP A 81 -16.34 -14.24 -22.56
N VAL A 82 -16.63 -15.09 -23.56
CA VAL A 82 -15.68 -16.10 -24.03
C VAL A 82 -14.42 -15.46 -24.61
N ILE A 83 -14.53 -14.31 -25.29
CA ILE A 83 -13.37 -13.57 -25.77
C ILE A 83 -12.50 -13.09 -24.61
N GLY A 84 -13.11 -12.51 -23.57
CA GLY A 84 -12.39 -12.06 -22.37
C GLY A 84 -11.62 -13.20 -21.71
N GLN A 85 -12.27 -14.35 -21.48
CA GLN A 85 -11.63 -15.53 -20.89
C GLN A 85 -10.47 -16.10 -21.71
N LEU A 86 -10.41 -15.78 -23.01
CA LEU A 86 -9.37 -16.28 -23.92
C LEU A 86 -8.42 -15.16 -24.38
N ALA A 87 -8.47 -13.98 -23.76
CA ALA A 87 -7.72 -12.80 -24.18
C ALA A 87 -6.21 -13.05 -24.27
N ILE A 88 -5.65 -13.75 -23.27
CA ILE A 88 -4.23 -14.15 -23.21
C ILE A 88 -3.77 -15.01 -24.39
N CYS A 89 -4.70 -15.65 -25.11
CA CYS A 89 -4.40 -16.51 -26.25
C CYS A 89 -4.58 -15.82 -27.60
N LEU A 90 -5.03 -14.57 -27.62
CA LEU A 90 -5.34 -13.86 -28.85
C LEU A 90 -4.07 -13.34 -29.52
N PRO A 91 -3.85 -13.64 -30.81
CA PRO A 91 -2.76 -13.03 -31.54
C PRO A 91 -3.10 -11.57 -31.89
N GLU A 92 -2.08 -10.71 -31.92
CA GLU A 92 -2.22 -9.27 -32.15
C GLU A 92 -3.01 -8.93 -33.43
N ASP A 93 -2.83 -9.71 -34.50
CA ASP A 93 -3.51 -9.51 -35.78
C ASP A 93 -5.04 -9.67 -35.68
N MET A 94 -5.51 -10.47 -34.74
CA MET A 94 -6.93 -10.69 -34.47
C MET A 94 -7.49 -9.70 -33.46
N SER A 95 -6.69 -9.31 -32.45
CA SER A 95 -7.12 -8.45 -31.34
C SER A 95 -7.72 -7.13 -31.80
N SER A 96 -7.21 -6.53 -32.90
CA SER A 96 -7.79 -5.32 -33.48
C SER A 96 -9.25 -5.50 -33.94
N SER A 97 -9.52 -6.58 -34.69
CA SER A 97 -10.89 -6.89 -35.16
C SER A 97 -11.85 -7.25 -34.03
N ILE A 98 -11.32 -7.88 -32.98
CA ILE A 98 -12.07 -8.21 -31.76
C ILE A 98 -12.41 -6.92 -31.02
N TYR A 99 -11.43 -6.06 -30.79
CA TYR A 99 -11.61 -4.77 -30.13
C TYR A 99 -12.68 -3.91 -30.83
N GLU A 100 -12.63 -3.80 -32.16
CA GLU A 100 -13.68 -3.09 -32.92
C GLU A 100 -15.09 -3.69 -32.69
N SER A 101 -15.19 -5.01 -32.58
CA SER A 101 -16.45 -5.71 -32.34
C SER A 101 -16.95 -5.47 -30.91
N LEU A 102 -16.05 -5.48 -29.93
CA LEU A 102 -16.35 -5.18 -28.53
C LEU A 102 -16.75 -3.70 -28.35
N MET A 103 -16.12 -2.77 -29.04
CA MET A 103 -16.49 -1.34 -29.02
C MET A 103 -17.91 -1.12 -29.57
N LYS A 104 -18.31 -1.85 -30.61
CA LYS A 104 -19.70 -1.84 -31.10
C LYS A 104 -20.67 -2.42 -30.08
N ALA A 105 -20.29 -3.51 -29.42
CA ALA A 105 -21.11 -4.12 -28.37
C ALA A 105 -21.28 -3.18 -27.15
N LEU A 106 -20.21 -2.50 -26.74
CA LEU A 106 -20.21 -1.53 -25.65
C LEU A 106 -21.12 -0.33 -25.94
N THR A 107 -21.25 0.07 -27.20
CA THR A 107 -22.09 1.21 -27.64
C THR A 107 -23.51 0.81 -28.06
N MET A 108 -23.89 -0.45 -27.89
CA MET A 108 -25.19 -0.94 -28.33
C MET A 108 -26.35 -0.36 -27.51
N GLU A 109 -27.22 0.40 -28.17
CA GLU A 109 -28.39 1.03 -27.53
C GLU A 109 -29.48 0.01 -27.18
N TYR A 110 -30.28 0.34 -26.15
CA TYR A 110 -31.41 -0.47 -25.71
C TYR A 110 -32.46 -0.61 -26.83
N VAL A 111 -32.79 -1.86 -27.17
CA VAL A 111 -33.85 -2.17 -28.14
C VAL A 111 -35.10 -2.63 -27.38
N GLU A 112 -36.11 -1.75 -27.31
CA GLU A 112 -37.44 -2.05 -26.73
C GLU A 112 -37.39 -2.67 -25.30
N ASP A 113 -38.05 -3.81 -25.07
CA ASP A 113 -38.21 -4.49 -23.77
C ASP A 113 -36.99 -5.37 -23.38
N ILE A 114 -35.90 -5.39 -24.17
CA ILE A 114 -34.72 -6.24 -23.92
C ILE A 114 -33.55 -5.37 -23.42
N THR A 115 -33.16 -5.57 -22.17
CA THR A 115 -32.01 -4.87 -21.57
C THR A 115 -30.71 -5.29 -22.26
N CYS A 116 -29.98 -4.34 -22.86
CA CYS A 116 -28.66 -4.56 -23.44
C CYS A 116 -27.53 -4.54 -22.40
N TYR A 117 -27.88 -4.39 -21.11
CA TYR A 117 -26.96 -4.42 -19.97
C TYR A 117 -25.97 -5.60 -20.01
N PRO A 118 -26.39 -6.88 -20.21
CA PRO A 118 -25.45 -8.00 -20.23
C PRO A 118 -24.40 -7.91 -21.33
N VAL A 119 -24.73 -7.25 -22.45
CA VAL A 119 -23.80 -7.05 -23.57
C VAL A 119 -22.78 -5.98 -23.24
N CYS A 120 -23.22 -4.88 -22.63
CA CYS A 120 -22.34 -3.80 -22.19
C CYS A 120 -21.38 -4.30 -21.10
N ALA A 121 -21.91 -5.00 -20.10
CA ALA A 121 -21.15 -5.59 -19.01
C ALA A 121 -20.06 -6.55 -19.52
N SER A 122 -20.42 -7.50 -20.40
CA SER A 122 -19.44 -8.46 -20.91
C SER A 122 -18.48 -7.87 -21.93
N ALA A 123 -18.88 -6.85 -22.71
CA ALA A 123 -17.97 -6.11 -23.57
C ALA A 123 -16.95 -5.33 -22.74
N SER A 124 -17.40 -4.68 -21.67
CA SER A 124 -16.56 -3.95 -20.72
C SER A 124 -15.50 -4.86 -20.11
N GLY A 125 -15.91 -6.02 -19.57
CA GLY A 125 -14.97 -7.01 -19.04
C GLY A 125 -13.99 -7.53 -20.09
N ALA A 126 -14.46 -7.86 -21.29
CA ALA A 126 -13.59 -8.35 -22.36
C ALA A 126 -12.57 -7.30 -22.84
N ILE A 127 -12.92 -6.01 -22.84
CA ILE A 127 -11.98 -4.94 -23.16
C ILE A 127 -10.93 -4.77 -22.06
N ALA A 128 -11.34 -4.85 -20.78
CA ALA A 128 -10.40 -4.82 -19.65
C ALA A 128 -9.37 -5.95 -19.76
N GLU A 129 -9.82 -7.18 -19.97
CA GLU A 129 -8.96 -8.36 -20.16
C GLU A 129 -7.99 -8.20 -21.34
N LEU A 130 -8.42 -7.59 -22.45
CA LEU A 130 -7.52 -7.30 -23.56
C LEU A 130 -6.39 -6.36 -23.12
N ILE A 131 -6.73 -5.27 -22.44
CA ILE A 131 -5.77 -4.24 -22.00
C ILE A 131 -4.78 -4.84 -20.99
N GLU A 132 -5.26 -5.61 -20.02
CA GLU A 132 -4.44 -6.31 -19.02
C GLU A 132 -3.49 -7.32 -19.66
N ASN A 133 -3.90 -7.93 -20.79
CA ASN A 133 -3.05 -8.81 -21.60
C ASN A 133 -2.26 -8.05 -22.69
N SER A 134 -1.85 -6.81 -22.38
CA SER A 134 -0.96 -5.98 -23.20
C SER A 134 -1.50 -5.57 -24.57
N TYR A 135 -2.81 -5.66 -24.83
CA TYR A 135 -3.39 -5.08 -26.03
C TYR A 135 -3.39 -3.55 -25.91
N VAL A 136 -2.92 -2.88 -26.97
CA VAL A 136 -2.90 -1.42 -27.06
C VAL A 136 -4.02 -0.95 -27.99
N PRO A 137 -5.12 -0.38 -27.44
CA PRO A 137 -6.13 0.32 -28.22
C PRO A 137 -5.50 1.32 -29.22
N PRO A 138 -6.01 1.37 -30.46
CA PRO A 138 -5.50 2.29 -31.48
C PRO A 138 -5.78 3.76 -31.13
N ASP A 139 -6.86 4.04 -30.40
CA ASP A 139 -7.25 5.37 -29.94
C ASP A 139 -7.86 5.30 -28.54
N TRP A 140 -7.05 5.67 -27.53
CA TRP A 140 -7.45 5.69 -26.13
C TRP A 140 -8.51 6.74 -25.83
N LEU A 141 -8.49 7.88 -26.53
CA LEU A 141 -9.44 8.97 -26.32
C LEU A 141 -10.85 8.54 -26.74
N ILE A 142 -10.99 7.82 -27.86
CA ILE A 142 -12.29 7.30 -28.28
C ILE A 142 -12.86 6.33 -27.25
N LEU A 143 -12.03 5.45 -26.70
CA LEU A 143 -12.44 4.52 -25.66
C LEU A 143 -12.93 5.26 -24.41
N LEU A 144 -12.15 6.22 -23.93
CA LEU A 144 -12.50 7.07 -22.78
C LEU A 144 -13.83 7.82 -23.00
N GLN A 145 -14.02 8.42 -24.17
CA GLN A 145 -15.25 9.15 -24.50
C GLN A 145 -16.48 8.23 -24.53
N VAL A 146 -16.35 7.02 -25.06
CA VAL A 146 -17.42 6.01 -25.07
C VAL A 146 -17.80 5.61 -23.65
N VAL A 147 -16.81 5.29 -22.81
CA VAL A 147 -17.03 4.88 -21.42
C VAL A 147 -17.67 6.01 -20.61
N LEU A 148 -17.17 7.24 -20.70
CA LEU A 148 -17.72 8.39 -19.97
C LEU A 148 -19.16 8.73 -20.37
N LYS A 149 -19.46 8.70 -21.68
CA LYS A 149 -20.82 8.90 -22.17
C LYS A 149 -21.77 7.86 -21.61
N ARG A 150 -21.33 6.60 -21.54
CA ARG A 150 -22.10 5.48 -21.00
C ARG A 150 -22.32 5.60 -19.49
N ILE A 151 -21.29 5.91 -18.71
CA ILE A 151 -21.41 6.17 -17.27
C ILE A 151 -22.46 7.24 -16.97
N SER A 152 -22.53 8.28 -17.80
CA SER A 152 -23.47 9.41 -17.62
C SER A 152 -24.91 9.08 -18.02
N THR A 153 -25.15 7.97 -18.71
CA THR A 153 -26.46 7.64 -19.31
C THR A 153 -26.98 6.24 -18.96
N GLY A 154 -26.12 5.38 -18.43
CA GLY A 154 -26.42 4.01 -18.01
C GLY A 154 -27.15 3.95 -16.67
N ASP A 155 -27.62 2.76 -16.31
CA ASP A 155 -28.11 2.48 -14.96
C ASP A 155 -26.96 2.32 -13.96
N GLU A 156 -27.27 2.30 -12.66
CA GLU A 156 -26.26 2.22 -11.60
C GLU A 156 -25.34 1.00 -11.73
N ASN A 157 -25.87 -0.15 -12.16
CA ASN A 157 -25.07 -1.38 -12.30
C ASN A 157 -24.13 -1.28 -13.51
N GLU A 158 -24.62 -0.72 -14.63
CA GLU A 158 -23.80 -0.47 -15.82
C GLU A 158 -22.66 0.50 -15.49
N SER A 159 -22.98 1.60 -14.81
CA SER A 159 -22.00 2.61 -14.41
C SER A 159 -20.96 2.06 -13.44
N ALA A 160 -21.33 1.19 -12.50
CA ALA A 160 -20.37 0.54 -11.59
C ALA A 160 -19.31 -0.28 -12.35
N LEU A 161 -19.73 -1.07 -13.36
CA LEU A 161 -18.81 -1.86 -14.19
C LEU A 161 -17.92 -0.98 -15.07
N LEU A 162 -18.48 0.12 -15.58
CA LEU A 162 -17.74 1.05 -16.42
C LEU A 162 -16.73 1.88 -15.64
N PHE A 163 -16.98 2.18 -14.36
CA PHE A 163 -15.97 2.75 -13.47
C PHE A 163 -14.78 1.80 -13.29
N LYS A 164 -15.04 0.49 -13.11
CA LYS A 164 -13.96 -0.50 -13.04
C LYS A 164 -13.13 -0.54 -14.32
N LEU A 165 -13.78 -0.61 -15.48
CA LEU A 165 -13.08 -0.55 -16.78
C LEU A 165 -12.26 0.74 -16.92
N LEU A 166 -12.78 1.85 -16.40
CA LEU A 166 -12.07 3.12 -16.46
C LEU A 166 -10.77 3.11 -15.64
N GLY A 167 -10.76 2.44 -14.48
CA GLY A 167 -9.52 2.14 -13.75
C GLY A 167 -8.51 1.37 -14.60
N THR A 168 -8.93 0.24 -15.20
CA THR A 168 -8.08 -0.56 -16.09
C THR A 168 -7.55 0.25 -17.29
N ILE A 169 -8.37 1.13 -17.87
CA ILE A 169 -7.96 2.01 -18.97
C ILE A 169 -6.88 2.99 -18.52
N VAL A 170 -6.99 3.52 -17.31
CA VAL A 170 -6.01 4.47 -16.76
C VAL A 170 -4.67 3.78 -16.53
N GLU A 171 -4.70 2.62 -15.88
CA GLU A 171 -3.51 1.82 -15.58
C GLU A 171 -2.80 1.31 -16.83
N GLY A 172 -3.54 0.72 -17.78
CA GLY A 172 -2.96 0.21 -19.03
C GLY A 172 -2.62 1.29 -20.07
N GLY A 173 -3.26 2.46 -19.98
CA GLY A 173 -3.06 3.57 -20.92
C GLY A 173 -1.81 4.41 -20.64
N GLN A 174 -1.41 4.51 -19.36
CA GLN A 174 -0.23 5.26 -18.90
C GLN A 174 -0.15 6.65 -19.55
N GLU A 175 0.99 7.01 -20.14
CA GLU A 175 1.23 8.33 -20.75
C GLU A 175 0.18 8.77 -21.78
N LYS A 176 -0.48 7.81 -22.46
CA LYS A 176 -1.45 8.09 -23.53
C LYS A 176 -2.76 8.67 -23.00
N VAL A 177 -3.06 8.44 -21.72
CA VAL A 177 -4.30 8.90 -21.08
C VAL A 177 -4.05 10.06 -20.10
N LEU A 178 -2.81 10.24 -19.62
CA LEU A 178 -2.46 11.25 -18.61
C LEU A 178 -3.02 12.64 -18.93
N SER A 179 -2.79 13.15 -20.14
CA SER A 179 -3.22 14.50 -20.53
C SER A 179 -4.73 14.75 -20.44
N HIS A 180 -5.53 13.68 -20.37
CA HIS A 180 -6.98 13.73 -20.25
C HIS A 180 -7.48 13.57 -18.80
N ILE A 181 -6.65 13.08 -17.87
CA ILE A 181 -7.05 12.78 -16.49
C ILE A 181 -7.75 13.94 -15.79
N PRO A 182 -7.26 15.20 -15.82
CA PRO A 182 -7.93 16.30 -15.10
C PRO A 182 -9.37 16.55 -15.56
N GLU A 183 -9.65 16.45 -16.85
CA GLU A 183 -11.00 16.60 -17.41
C GLU A 183 -11.89 15.42 -17.04
N ILE A 184 -11.33 14.21 -17.11
CA ILE A 184 -12.03 12.96 -16.79
C ILE A 184 -12.44 12.94 -15.30
N VAL A 185 -11.53 13.31 -14.39
CA VAL A 185 -11.78 13.44 -12.95
C VAL A 185 -12.94 14.40 -12.70
N SER A 186 -12.98 15.56 -13.37
CA SER A 186 -14.08 16.51 -13.26
C SER A 186 -15.43 15.91 -13.65
N ASN A 187 -15.46 15.14 -14.76
CA ASN A 187 -16.70 14.51 -15.24
C ASN A 187 -17.18 13.42 -14.28
N ILE A 188 -16.28 12.55 -13.84
CA ILE A 188 -16.61 11.45 -12.92
C ILE A 188 -17.05 11.97 -11.57
N ALA A 189 -16.29 12.90 -10.99
CA ALA A 189 -16.65 13.47 -9.70
C ALA A 189 -18.04 14.12 -9.76
N SER A 190 -18.39 14.79 -10.87
CA SER A 190 -19.75 15.31 -11.08
C SER A 190 -20.80 14.21 -11.06
N THR A 191 -20.59 13.12 -11.81
CA THR A 191 -21.50 11.97 -11.84
C THR A 191 -21.63 11.31 -10.45
N VAL A 192 -20.52 11.03 -9.79
CA VAL A 192 -20.50 10.43 -8.44
C VAL A 192 -21.21 11.34 -7.45
N MET A 193 -20.98 12.64 -7.51
CA MET A 193 -21.69 13.62 -6.68
C MET A 193 -23.20 13.58 -6.88
N GLU A 194 -23.70 13.30 -8.09
CA GLU A 194 -25.14 13.16 -8.36
C GLU A 194 -25.73 11.85 -7.83
N LEU A 195 -24.91 10.79 -7.78
CA LEU A 195 -25.29 9.46 -7.29
C LEU A 195 -25.18 9.29 -5.77
N LEU A 196 -24.53 10.22 -5.07
CA LEU A 196 -24.42 10.18 -3.60
C LEU A 196 -25.82 10.18 -2.95
N PRO A 197 -26.13 9.19 -2.08
CA PRO A 197 -27.43 9.11 -1.45
C PRO A 197 -27.65 10.27 -0.47
N PRO A 198 -28.91 10.72 -0.29
CA PRO A 198 -29.24 11.82 0.63
C PRO A 198 -29.27 11.39 2.12
N VAL A 199 -29.23 10.08 2.40
CA VAL A 199 -29.28 9.50 3.74
C VAL A 199 -28.06 8.58 3.90
N PRO A 200 -27.42 8.52 5.08
CA PRO A 200 -26.31 7.62 5.36
C PRO A 200 -26.82 6.17 5.50
N ASP A 201 -27.12 5.56 4.37
CA ASP A 201 -27.05 4.10 4.20
C ASP A 201 -25.67 3.78 3.58
N PRO A 202 -25.19 2.51 3.61
CA PRO A 202 -23.98 2.14 2.87
C PRO A 202 -24.05 2.69 1.45
N TRP A 203 -22.95 3.25 0.96
CA TRP A 203 -22.96 3.86 -0.36
C TRP A 203 -23.26 2.79 -1.42
N PRO A 204 -24.07 3.10 -2.44
CA PRO A 204 -24.30 2.17 -3.55
C PRO A 204 -22.97 1.77 -4.19
N GLN A 205 -22.86 0.53 -4.67
CA GLN A 205 -21.66 0.02 -5.34
C GLN A 205 -21.18 0.94 -6.48
N VAL A 206 -22.10 1.61 -7.18
CA VAL A 206 -21.74 2.57 -8.24
C VAL A 206 -20.97 3.79 -7.71
N VAL A 207 -21.26 4.25 -6.50
CA VAL A 207 -20.50 5.31 -5.83
C VAL A 207 -19.14 4.76 -5.41
N GLU A 208 -19.10 3.57 -4.83
CA GLU A 208 -17.84 2.95 -4.37
C GLU A 208 -16.86 2.73 -5.52
N GLN A 209 -17.33 2.16 -6.63
CA GLN A 209 -16.51 2.00 -7.85
C GLN A 209 -16.11 3.35 -8.46
N GLY A 210 -16.95 4.39 -8.32
CA GLY A 210 -16.61 5.75 -8.72
C GLY A 210 -15.45 6.34 -7.92
N PHE A 211 -15.40 6.10 -6.60
CA PHE A 211 -14.26 6.48 -5.75
C PHE A 211 -13.00 5.70 -6.13
N ALA A 212 -13.09 4.38 -6.29
CA ALA A 212 -11.96 3.55 -6.73
C ALA A 212 -11.39 4.02 -8.09
N ALA A 213 -12.24 4.36 -9.06
CA ALA A 213 -11.80 4.89 -10.35
C ALA A 213 -11.09 6.26 -10.22
N LEU A 214 -11.53 7.11 -9.30
CA LEU A 214 -10.87 8.39 -9.01
C LEU A 214 -9.51 8.19 -8.33
N VAL A 215 -9.39 7.18 -7.45
CA VAL A 215 -8.12 6.80 -6.83
C VAL A 215 -7.11 6.37 -7.89
N ALA A 216 -7.49 5.47 -8.80
CA ALA A 216 -6.61 5.04 -9.89
C ALA A 216 -6.11 6.22 -10.75
N MET A 217 -6.97 7.21 -11.00
CA MET A 217 -6.60 8.44 -11.72
C MET A 217 -5.63 9.33 -10.97
N VAL A 218 -5.86 9.50 -9.68
CA VAL A 218 -4.99 10.28 -8.80
C VAL A 218 -3.61 9.64 -8.71
N GLN A 219 -3.55 8.33 -8.48
CA GLN A 219 -2.29 7.58 -8.40
C GLN A 219 -1.53 7.59 -9.73
N ALA A 220 -2.22 7.41 -10.86
CA ALA A 220 -1.61 7.53 -12.18
C ALA A 220 -1.09 8.94 -12.46
N TRP A 221 -1.76 9.97 -11.94
CA TRP A 221 -1.27 11.35 -12.06
C TRP A 221 -0.04 11.59 -11.17
N GLU A 222 -0.03 11.11 -9.93
CA GLU A 222 1.09 11.22 -9.00
C GLU A 222 2.34 10.50 -9.51
N SER A 223 2.19 9.28 -10.02
CA SER A 223 3.31 8.50 -10.59
C SER A 223 3.91 9.13 -11.84
N SER A 224 3.18 10.06 -12.49
CA SER A 224 3.65 10.80 -13.66
C SER A 224 4.36 12.13 -13.35
N ALA A 225 4.68 12.40 -12.07
CA ALA A 225 5.35 13.62 -11.66
C ALA A 225 6.68 13.81 -12.44
N PRO A 226 6.88 14.94 -13.13
CA PRO A 226 8.08 15.16 -13.94
C PRO A 226 9.29 15.52 -13.06
N ASP A 227 10.48 15.09 -13.51
CA ASP A 227 11.76 15.44 -12.89
C ASP A 227 11.94 16.95 -12.72
N GLU A 228 12.67 17.38 -11.68
CA GLU A 228 12.85 18.79 -11.32
C GLU A 228 13.38 19.67 -12.46
N ASN A 229 14.10 19.06 -13.41
CA ASN A 229 14.77 19.74 -14.52
C ASN A 229 13.84 20.13 -15.69
N LYS A 230 12.58 19.64 -15.75
CA LYS A 230 11.66 19.84 -16.89
C LYS A 230 10.57 20.89 -16.60
N THR A 231 10.95 22.18 -16.67
CA THR A 231 10.07 23.31 -16.27
C THR A 231 8.70 23.46 -16.97
N PRO A 232 8.51 23.24 -18.29
CA PRO A 232 7.19 23.40 -18.91
C PRO A 232 6.24 22.24 -18.58
N GLU A 233 6.75 21.02 -18.53
CA GLU A 233 5.99 19.81 -18.14
C GLU A 233 5.57 19.90 -16.69
N LYS A 234 6.47 20.36 -15.80
CA LYS A 234 6.18 20.62 -14.39
C LYS A 234 5.00 21.58 -14.19
N ARG A 235 4.91 22.66 -14.98
CA ARG A 235 3.78 23.61 -14.88
C ARG A 235 2.46 22.99 -15.32
N PHE A 236 2.46 22.22 -16.40
CA PHE A 236 1.24 21.52 -16.85
C PHE A 236 0.79 20.52 -15.78
N TRP A 237 1.73 19.72 -15.27
CA TRP A 237 1.47 18.74 -14.23
C TRP A 237 0.94 19.38 -12.93
N GLN A 238 1.57 20.47 -12.46
CA GLN A 238 1.10 21.22 -11.28
C GLN A 238 -0.29 21.84 -11.50
N SER A 239 -0.56 22.36 -12.70
CA SER A 239 -1.88 22.92 -13.02
C SER A 239 -2.97 21.84 -13.03
N GLY A 240 -2.66 20.65 -13.56
CA GLY A 240 -3.58 19.52 -13.53
C GLY A 240 -3.78 18.98 -12.11
N GLN A 241 -2.70 18.88 -11.32
CA GLN A 241 -2.74 18.48 -9.91
C GLN A 241 -3.68 19.40 -9.11
N SER A 242 -3.54 20.72 -9.28
CA SER A 242 -4.42 21.70 -8.63
C SER A 242 -5.90 21.56 -9.05
N ALA A 243 -6.16 21.30 -10.34
CA ALA A 243 -7.52 21.12 -10.85
C ALA A 243 -8.17 19.81 -10.32
N ILE A 244 -7.40 18.73 -10.27
CA ILE A 244 -7.82 17.45 -9.68
C ILE A 244 -8.12 17.68 -8.20
N ALA A 245 -7.20 18.28 -7.44
CA ALA A 245 -7.37 18.51 -6.00
C ALA A 245 -8.60 19.37 -5.67
N GLN A 246 -8.87 20.42 -6.46
CA GLN A 246 -10.09 21.22 -6.33
C GLN A 246 -11.36 20.38 -6.53
N THR A 247 -11.36 19.52 -7.54
CA THR A 247 -12.50 18.66 -7.86
C THR A 247 -12.72 17.62 -6.76
N ILE A 248 -11.65 16.95 -6.32
CA ILE A 248 -11.70 15.93 -5.27
C ILE A 248 -12.11 16.54 -3.93
N SER A 249 -11.56 17.71 -3.57
CA SER A 249 -12.00 18.44 -2.38
C SER A 249 -13.51 18.74 -2.42
N LEU A 250 -14.05 19.18 -3.56
CA LEU A 250 -15.48 19.44 -3.69
C LEU A 250 -16.33 18.17 -3.50
N LEU A 251 -15.88 17.04 -4.08
CA LEU A 251 -16.51 15.74 -3.92
C LEU A 251 -16.53 15.31 -2.44
N LEU A 252 -15.38 15.34 -1.76
CA LEU A 252 -15.27 14.98 -0.34
C LEU A 252 -16.09 15.92 0.56
N GLN A 253 -16.13 17.22 0.25
CA GLN A 253 -16.97 18.17 0.97
C GLN A 253 -18.46 17.83 0.81
N LYS A 254 -18.90 17.41 -0.37
CA LYS A 254 -20.28 16.98 -0.60
C LYS A 254 -20.60 15.66 0.12
N ALA A 255 -19.66 14.71 0.08
CA ALA A 255 -19.80 13.39 0.69
C ALA A 255 -19.82 13.46 2.22
N TRP A 256 -18.99 14.30 2.83
CA TRP A 256 -18.77 14.31 4.28
C TRP A 256 -19.38 15.52 5.00
N LEU A 257 -19.28 16.74 4.46
CA LEU A 257 -19.66 17.95 5.19
C LEU A 257 -21.14 18.32 4.99
N LEU A 258 -21.64 18.23 3.75
CA LEU A 258 -23.01 18.62 3.42
C LEU A 258 -24.08 17.65 3.94
N GLN A 259 -23.73 16.40 4.22
CA GLN A 259 -24.64 15.43 4.82
C GLN A 259 -24.89 15.71 6.31
N ALA A 260 -23.90 16.28 7.01
CA ALA A 260 -23.98 16.60 8.43
C ALA A 260 -24.88 17.82 8.76
N ASP A 261 -25.05 18.76 7.83
CA ASP A 261 -25.83 19.99 8.06
C ASP A 261 -27.36 19.82 7.85
N ASN A 262 -27.79 18.78 7.13
CA ASN A 262 -29.20 18.62 6.70
C ASN A 262 -30.06 17.72 7.61
N MET A 263 -29.49 17.09 8.65
CA MET A 263 -30.20 16.18 9.53
C MET A 263 -30.21 16.69 10.98
N GLU A 264 -31.41 16.77 11.58
CA GLU A 264 -31.58 16.82 13.05
C GLU A 264 -31.20 15.44 13.63
N GLY A 265 -29.92 15.09 13.56
CA GLY A 265 -29.42 13.77 13.85
C GLY A 265 -27.99 13.68 13.33
N SER A 266 -27.05 13.67 14.26
CA SER A 266 -25.62 13.60 14.01
C SER A 266 -25.24 12.22 13.46
N ALA A 267 -25.35 12.04 12.15
CA ALA A 267 -24.96 10.81 11.48
C ALA A 267 -23.60 11.03 10.78
N LEU A 268 -22.60 10.26 11.22
CA LEU A 268 -21.31 10.17 10.54
C LEU A 268 -21.50 9.72 9.08
N PRO A 269 -20.58 10.09 8.17
CA PRO A 269 -20.58 9.49 6.84
C PRO A 269 -20.46 7.96 6.97
N PRO A 270 -21.09 7.19 6.06
CA PRO A 270 -21.00 5.73 6.12
C PRO A 270 -19.54 5.29 5.99
N PRO A 271 -19.16 4.15 6.62
CA PRO A 271 -17.79 3.63 6.55
C PRO A 271 -17.39 3.09 5.16
N SER A 272 -18.32 3.04 4.20
CA SER A 272 -18.02 2.70 2.80
C SER A 272 -16.93 3.62 2.24
N CYS A 273 -15.95 3.04 1.53
CA CYS A 273 -14.85 3.77 0.87
C CYS A 273 -13.98 4.63 1.78
N VAL A 274 -13.88 4.32 3.08
CA VAL A 274 -12.96 5.05 3.98
C VAL A 274 -11.53 5.02 3.43
N ASN A 275 -11.08 3.88 2.89
CA ASN A 275 -9.76 3.77 2.26
C ASN A 275 -9.59 4.70 1.05
N ASP A 276 -10.44 4.55 0.05
CA ASP A 276 -10.37 5.33 -1.19
C ASP A 276 -10.48 6.82 -0.91
N ALA A 277 -11.41 7.20 -0.04
CA ALA A 277 -11.61 8.60 0.34
C ALA A 277 -10.42 9.13 1.18
N SER A 278 -9.68 8.27 1.88
CA SER A 278 -8.42 8.62 2.53
C SER A 278 -7.35 8.92 1.48
N VAL A 279 -7.14 8.04 0.49
CA VAL A 279 -6.18 8.27 -0.61
C VAL A 279 -6.49 9.58 -1.36
N LEU A 280 -7.77 9.85 -1.62
CA LEU A 280 -8.21 11.10 -2.22
C LEU A 280 -7.94 12.32 -1.34
N LEU A 281 -8.08 12.19 -0.01
CA LEU A 281 -7.75 13.25 0.95
C LEU A 281 -6.24 13.49 1.05
N GLU A 282 -5.45 12.41 1.06
CA GLU A 282 -3.98 12.45 0.99
C GLU A 282 -3.52 13.27 -0.22
N PHE A 283 -4.04 12.99 -1.41
CA PHE A 283 -3.74 13.76 -2.61
C PHE A 283 -4.12 15.24 -2.49
N VAL A 284 -5.29 15.54 -1.89
CA VAL A 284 -5.68 16.92 -1.65
C VAL A 284 -4.68 17.61 -0.73
N MET A 285 -4.25 16.98 0.37
CA MET A 285 -3.26 17.53 1.29
C MET A 285 -1.88 17.71 0.64
N SER A 286 -1.40 16.72 -0.12
CA SER A 286 -0.10 16.74 -0.79
C SER A 286 -0.01 17.89 -1.79
N SER A 287 -1.11 18.16 -2.52
CA SER A 287 -1.20 19.20 -3.55
C SER A 287 -1.19 20.65 -3.05
N VAL A 288 -1.46 20.90 -1.76
CA VAL A 288 -1.55 22.25 -1.21
C VAL A 288 -0.17 22.88 -1.08
N THR A 289 -0.01 24.10 -1.60
CA THR A 289 1.27 24.83 -1.53
C THR A 289 1.21 26.04 -0.59
N CYS A 290 0.02 26.54 -0.27
CA CYS A 290 -0.16 27.69 0.60
C CYS A 290 -1.44 27.64 1.46
N MET A 291 -1.46 28.45 2.53
CA MET A 291 -2.58 28.53 3.48
C MET A 291 -3.90 29.02 2.89
N GLU A 292 -3.86 29.82 1.82
CA GLU A 292 -5.08 30.28 1.14
C GLU A 292 -5.79 29.10 0.44
N GLU A 293 -5.03 28.24 -0.22
CA GLU A 293 -5.53 27.01 -0.84
C GLU A 293 -6.10 26.06 0.21
N THR A 294 -5.43 25.90 1.37
CA THR A 294 -5.95 25.12 2.50
C THR A 294 -7.37 25.52 2.89
N ALA A 295 -7.63 26.82 2.98
CA ALA A 295 -8.94 27.36 3.35
C ALA A 295 -9.97 27.17 2.23
N ASN A 296 -9.57 27.39 0.97
CA ASN A 296 -10.45 27.21 -0.19
C ASN A 296 -10.89 25.74 -0.37
N LEU A 297 -9.96 24.81 -0.14
CA LEU A 297 -10.20 23.36 -0.22
C LEU A 297 -10.78 22.77 1.06
N LYS A 298 -11.00 23.59 2.10
CA LYS A 298 -11.52 23.17 3.42
C LYS A 298 -10.81 21.95 4.01
N VAL A 299 -9.49 21.88 3.84
CA VAL A 299 -8.69 20.72 4.25
C VAL A 299 -8.86 20.45 5.74
N PHE A 300 -8.95 21.49 6.57
CA PHE A 300 -9.13 21.33 8.02
C PHE A 300 -10.46 20.67 8.38
N GLU A 301 -11.55 21.06 7.74
CA GLU A 301 -12.86 20.47 7.95
C GLU A 301 -12.91 19.02 7.43
N LEU A 302 -12.25 18.75 6.30
CA LEU A 302 -12.15 17.40 5.74
C LEU A 302 -11.35 16.46 6.66
N VAL A 303 -10.14 16.84 7.08
CA VAL A 303 -9.31 16.06 8.02
C VAL A 303 -10.03 15.85 9.35
N ALA A 304 -10.74 16.86 9.85
CA ALA A 304 -11.53 16.75 11.06
C ALA A 304 -12.65 15.70 10.95
N THR A 305 -13.36 15.68 9.83
CA THR A 305 -14.48 14.75 9.59
C THR A 305 -13.98 13.35 9.29
N TRP A 306 -12.91 13.23 8.50
CA TRP A 306 -12.19 11.99 8.25
C TRP A 306 -11.70 11.35 9.56
N ALA A 307 -11.12 12.13 10.47
CA ALA A 307 -10.70 11.62 11.78
C ALA A 307 -11.87 11.04 12.59
N ASP A 308 -13.08 11.61 12.49
CA ASP A 308 -14.30 11.08 13.14
C ASP A 308 -14.81 9.80 12.46
N ALA A 309 -14.67 9.70 11.13
CA ALA A 309 -14.99 8.51 10.37
C ALA A 309 -14.09 7.32 10.76
N ILE A 310 -12.76 7.50 10.73
CA ILE A 310 -11.82 6.41 11.05
C ILE A 310 -11.84 6.04 12.54
N ALA A 311 -12.22 6.96 13.44
CA ALA A 311 -12.27 6.70 14.87
C ALA A 311 -13.20 5.53 15.23
N ASN A 312 -14.28 5.34 14.45
CA ASN A 312 -15.27 4.30 14.64
C ASN A 312 -15.20 3.20 13.57
N TRP A 313 -14.26 3.31 12.62
CA TRP A 313 -14.08 2.32 11.57
C TRP A 313 -13.43 1.06 12.15
N ASP A 314 -14.05 -0.10 11.93
CA ASP A 314 -13.65 -1.40 12.47
C ASP A 314 -13.65 -2.53 11.42
N SER A 315 -13.77 -2.18 10.14
CA SER A 315 -13.71 -3.11 9.00
C SER A 315 -12.25 -3.34 8.58
N TRP A 316 -11.50 -4.03 9.43
CA TRP A 316 -10.12 -4.42 9.17
C TRP A 316 -10.09 -5.62 8.20
N GLU A 317 -10.02 -5.34 6.90
CA GLU A 317 -9.80 -6.35 5.86
C GLU A 317 -8.44 -6.08 5.17
N GLU A 318 -7.69 -7.16 4.86
CA GLU A 318 -6.37 -7.07 4.21
C GLU A 318 -6.45 -6.26 2.90
N MET A 319 -5.47 -5.38 2.69
CA MET A 319 -5.33 -4.46 1.54
C MET A 319 -6.29 -3.25 1.49
N GLU A 320 -7.28 -3.13 2.39
CA GLU A 320 -8.24 -2.00 2.39
C GLU A 320 -7.95 -0.92 3.44
N ASP A 321 -6.78 -0.87 4.08
CA ASP A 321 -6.48 0.13 5.12
C ASP A 321 -5.19 0.94 4.86
N GLN A 322 -4.41 0.59 3.84
CA GLN A 322 -3.13 1.24 3.51
C GLN A 322 -3.31 2.74 3.25
N GLY A 323 -4.37 3.12 2.52
CA GLY A 323 -4.68 4.51 2.23
C GLY A 323 -4.95 5.32 3.50
N VAL A 324 -5.54 4.70 4.53
CA VAL A 324 -5.77 5.36 5.82
C VAL A 324 -4.45 5.68 6.52
N PHE A 325 -3.50 4.73 6.57
CA PHE A 325 -2.20 4.95 7.20
C PHE A 325 -1.33 5.96 6.45
N ASN A 326 -1.32 5.92 5.11
CA ASN A 326 -0.62 6.92 4.30
C ASN A 326 -1.21 8.32 4.53
N THR A 327 -2.54 8.42 4.59
CA THR A 327 -3.23 9.67 4.93
C THR A 327 -2.88 10.18 6.34
N ILE A 328 -2.65 9.29 7.31
CA ILE A 328 -2.16 9.69 8.64
C ILE A 328 -0.78 10.33 8.55
N LYS A 329 0.15 9.70 7.84
CA LYS A 329 1.50 10.24 7.63
C LYS A 329 1.44 11.57 6.90
N GLU A 330 0.63 11.69 5.85
CA GLU A 330 0.50 12.93 5.09
C GLU A 330 -0.20 14.04 5.89
N ALA A 331 -1.19 13.73 6.73
CA ALA A 331 -1.81 14.71 7.61
C ALA A 331 -0.79 15.31 8.60
N VAL A 332 0.16 14.50 9.07
CA VAL A 332 1.29 14.95 9.88
C VAL A 332 2.23 15.83 9.07
N ASN A 333 2.65 15.40 7.88
CA ASN A 333 3.53 16.17 7.00
C ASN A 333 2.89 17.53 6.66
N PHE A 334 1.61 17.53 6.32
CA PHE A 334 0.82 18.73 6.08
C PHE A 334 0.81 19.68 7.28
N HIS A 335 0.65 19.16 8.50
CA HIS A 335 0.74 19.98 9.73
C HIS A 335 2.11 20.62 9.92
N GLN A 336 3.19 19.86 9.66
CA GLN A 336 4.57 20.33 9.77
C GLN A 336 4.88 21.39 8.70
N ARG A 337 4.48 21.17 7.44
CA ARG A 337 4.70 22.08 6.30
C ARG A 337 4.16 23.50 6.55
N PHE A 338 3.03 23.61 7.26
CA PHE A 338 2.35 24.89 7.48
C PHE A 338 2.43 25.41 8.92
N ASP A 339 3.21 24.77 9.79
CA ASP A 339 3.36 25.10 11.22
C ASP A 339 2.02 25.38 11.91
N LEU A 340 1.07 24.47 11.74
CA LEU A 340 -0.34 24.72 12.04
C LEU A 340 -0.64 24.57 13.52
N ASP A 341 -0.45 25.63 14.30
CA ASP A 341 -0.89 25.71 15.70
C ASP A 341 -2.40 25.39 15.83
N GLY A 342 -2.72 24.10 16.04
CA GLY A 342 -4.06 23.67 16.45
C GLY A 342 -4.85 22.77 15.50
N LEU A 343 -4.39 22.38 14.31
CA LEU A 343 -5.15 21.42 13.46
C LEU A 343 -5.45 20.13 14.22
N PHE A 344 -4.40 19.48 14.72
CA PHE A 344 -4.50 18.24 15.46
C PHE A 344 -5.13 18.40 16.85
N LEU A 345 -5.02 19.60 17.45
CA LEU A 345 -5.52 19.91 18.78
C LEU A 345 -6.95 20.46 18.79
N LYS A 346 -7.54 20.74 17.62
CA LYS A 346 -8.92 21.22 17.50
C LYS A 346 -9.86 20.16 18.04
N THR A 347 -10.50 20.47 19.16
CA THR A 347 -11.57 19.65 19.72
C THR A 347 -12.82 19.84 18.87
N LEU A 348 -13.29 18.74 18.29
CA LEU A 348 -14.51 18.72 17.51
C LEU A 348 -15.61 18.09 18.36
N PRO A 349 -16.83 18.66 18.39
CA PRO A 349 -17.97 17.95 18.97
C PRO A 349 -18.08 16.60 18.27
N SER A 350 -18.03 15.50 19.04
CA SER A 350 -18.16 14.16 18.47
C SER A 350 -19.53 14.01 17.84
N GLN A 351 -19.58 13.48 16.62
CA GLN A 351 -20.86 13.10 16.04
C GLN A 351 -21.42 11.78 16.60
N SER A 352 -20.62 11.09 17.43
CA SER A 352 -20.98 9.87 18.17
C SER A 352 -21.92 10.12 19.36
N GLU A 353 -22.82 9.16 19.63
CA GLU A 353 -23.81 9.17 20.73
C GLU A 353 -23.20 9.39 22.14
N ASN A 354 -21.89 9.17 22.32
CA ASN A 354 -21.23 9.23 23.63
C ASN A 354 -20.64 10.60 24.02
N GLY A 355 -20.73 11.64 23.18
CA GLY A 355 -20.48 13.02 23.58
C GLY A 355 -19.08 13.36 24.12
N SER A 356 -18.07 12.50 23.94
CA SER A 356 -16.69 12.80 24.35
C SER A 356 -16.04 13.71 23.31
N GLN A 357 -15.70 14.95 23.71
CA GLN A 357 -14.88 15.82 22.89
C GLN A 357 -13.48 15.22 22.78
N SER A 358 -13.19 14.59 21.64
CA SER A 358 -11.84 14.18 21.26
C SER A 358 -11.26 15.18 20.26
N SER A 359 -9.95 15.39 20.32
CA SER A 359 -9.22 16.13 19.30
C SER A 359 -9.03 15.26 18.04
N VAL A 360 -8.64 15.87 16.93
CA VAL A 360 -8.28 15.12 15.71
C VAL A 360 -7.18 14.09 16.02
N ILE A 361 -6.14 14.50 16.76
CA ILE A 361 -5.07 13.57 17.16
C ILE A 361 -5.58 12.45 18.06
N GLY A 362 -6.48 12.73 19.01
CA GLY A 362 -7.03 11.69 19.89
C GLY A 362 -7.83 10.63 19.12
N ARG A 363 -8.56 11.04 18.08
CA ARG A 363 -9.30 10.13 17.19
C ARG A 363 -8.39 9.27 16.33
N VAL A 364 -7.41 9.88 15.67
CA VAL A 364 -6.39 9.18 14.86
C VAL A 364 -5.60 8.21 15.73
N SER A 365 -5.14 8.65 16.91
CA SER A 365 -4.42 7.79 17.85
C SER A 365 -5.29 6.63 18.36
N ASN A 366 -6.60 6.82 18.57
CA ASN A 366 -7.49 5.73 18.92
C ASN A 366 -7.61 4.69 17.78
N PHE A 367 -7.68 5.14 16.53
CA PHE A 367 -7.64 4.24 15.36
C PHE A 367 -6.34 3.44 15.32
N VAL A 368 -5.18 4.10 15.40
CA VAL A 368 -3.86 3.43 15.42
C VAL A 368 -3.72 2.47 16.61
N THR A 369 -4.21 2.84 17.79
CA THR A 369 -4.18 1.96 18.97
C THR A 369 -4.98 0.67 18.74
N ARG A 370 -6.14 0.76 18.06
CA ARG A 370 -6.95 -0.41 17.71
C ARG A 370 -6.27 -1.25 16.63
N ALA A 371 -5.67 -0.62 15.63
CA ALA A 371 -4.95 -1.29 14.55
C ALA A 371 -3.76 -2.14 15.03
N ILE A 372 -3.02 -1.65 16.05
CA ILE A 372 -1.92 -2.42 16.70
C ILE A 372 -2.41 -3.78 17.25
N ALA A 373 -3.70 -3.89 17.58
CA ALA A 373 -4.30 -5.12 18.11
C ALA A 373 -5.07 -5.93 17.06
N ALA A 374 -5.04 -5.54 15.78
CA ALA A 374 -5.77 -6.18 14.70
C ALA A 374 -4.96 -7.35 14.08
N TYR A 375 -4.89 -7.42 12.75
CA TYR A 375 -4.13 -8.42 12.00
C TYR A 375 -2.68 -7.96 11.76
N PRO A 376 -1.75 -8.83 11.30
CA PRO A 376 -0.33 -8.53 11.16
C PRO A 376 -0.02 -7.25 10.39
N SER A 377 -0.56 -7.08 9.19
CA SER A 377 -0.25 -5.91 8.35
C SER A 377 -0.77 -4.60 8.93
N ALA A 378 -1.99 -4.59 9.47
CA ALA A 378 -2.51 -3.42 10.18
C ALA A 378 -1.64 -3.10 11.41
N THR A 379 -1.18 -4.12 12.13
CA THR A 379 -0.26 -3.95 13.26
C THR A 379 1.03 -3.28 12.81
N TRP A 380 1.57 -3.72 11.67
CA TRP A 380 2.78 -3.17 11.08
C TRP A 380 2.60 -1.69 10.73
N ARG A 381 1.64 -1.39 9.85
CA ARG A 381 1.35 -0.02 9.40
C ARG A 381 1.05 0.91 10.57
N ALA A 382 0.31 0.43 11.57
CA ALA A 382 0.02 1.19 12.78
C ALA A 382 1.26 1.51 13.61
N CYS A 383 2.17 0.54 13.81
CA CYS A 383 3.44 0.77 14.50
C CYS A 383 4.30 1.81 13.76
N SER A 384 4.30 1.80 12.43
CA SER A 384 5.02 2.82 11.64
C SER A 384 4.48 4.23 11.87
N CYS A 385 3.18 4.38 12.14
CA CYS A 385 2.56 5.68 12.40
C CYS A 385 2.83 6.21 13.83
N VAL A 386 3.21 5.35 14.78
CA VAL A 386 3.39 5.74 16.20
C VAL A 386 4.42 6.83 16.34
N HIS A 387 5.59 6.67 15.70
CA HIS A 387 6.67 7.66 15.80
C HIS A 387 6.22 9.00 15.22
N THR A 388 5.72 8.97 13.97
CA THR A 388 5.20 10.14 13.26
C THR A 388 4.16 10.89 14.10
N LEU A 389 3.18 10.20 14.69
CA LEU A 389 2.14 10.84 15.51
C LEU A 389 2.65 11.42 16.84
N LEU A 390 3.66 10.82 17.46
CA LEU A 390 4.25 11.33 18.69
C LEU A 390 5.10 12.58 18.42
N HIS A 391 5.74 12.66 17.25
CA HIS A 391 6.67 13.74 16.91
C HIS A 391 6.07 14.81 15.97
N ALA A 392 4.87 14.59 15.42
CA ALA A 392 4.15 15.52 14.53
C ALA A 392 3.77 16.86 15.16
N PRO A 393 3.06 16.91 16.30
CA PRO A 393 2.47 18.15 16.77
C PRO A 393 3.46 18.93 17.62
N LYS A 394 3.56 20.25 17.41
CA LYS A 394 4.02 21.16 18.46
C LYS A 394 2.99 21.13 19.59
N PHE A 395 3.08 20.13 20.46
CA PHE A 395 2.24 20.03 21.64
C PHE A 395 2.50 21.29 22.48
N SER A 396 1.55 22.22 22.47
CA SER A 396 1.57 23.36 23.38
C SER A 396 1.66 22.87 24.83
N LEU A 397 2.08 23.74 25.75
CA LEU A 397 2.33 23.39 27.17
C LEU A 397 1.12 22.72 27.88
N GLY A 398 -0.11 22.89 27.37
CA GLY A 398 -1.33 22.22 27.87
C GLY A 398 -1.71 20.91 27.15
N ALA A 399 -1.06 20.59 26.03
CA ALA A 399 -1.29 19.38 25.23
C ALA A 399 -0.28 18.25 25.53
N GLN A 400 0.69 18.49 26.43
CA GLN A 400 1.63 17.46 26.90
C GLN A 400 0.89 16.29 27.60
N ASP A 401 -0.19 16.58 28.34
CA ASP A 401 -1.05 15.55 28.94
C ASP A 401 -1.70 14.66 27.86
N THR A 402 -2.05 15.22 26.70
CA THR A 402 -2.61 14.48 25.56
C THR A 402 -1.55 13.58 24.92
N ARG A 403 -0.34 14.10 24.63
CA ARG A 403 0.76 13.29 24.08
C ARG A 403 1.09 12.14 25.02
N LYS A 404 1.17 12.40 26.33
CA LYS A 404 1.42 11.36 27.34
C LYS A 404 0.34 10.28 27.32
N THR A 405 -0.93 10.65 27.32
CA THR A 405 -2.06 9.69 27.27
C THR A 405 -2.02 8.84 26.00
N ILE A 406 -1.67 9.44 24.87
CA ILE A 406 -1.50 8.74 23.59
C ILE A 406 -0.32 7.76 23.66
N SER A 407 0.85 8.19 24.15
CA SER A 407 2.02 7.32 24.35
C SER A 407 1.71 6.13 25.26
N GLU A 408 0.98 6.35 26.36
CA GLU A 408 0.54 5.28 27.26
C GLU A 408 -0.37 4.28 26.55
N SER A 409 -1.29 4.76 25.71
CA SER A 409 -2.24 3.93 24.96
C SER A 409 -1.52 3.08 23.89
N PHE A 410 -0.62 3.67 23.12
CA PHE A 410 0.20 2.97 22.13
C PHE A 410 1.10 1.92 22.77
N ALA A 411 1.83 2.28 23.84
CA ALA A 411 2.70 1.35 24.54
C ALA A 411 1.91 0.18 25.15
N GLN A 412 0.73 0.44 25.72
CA GLN A 412 -0.13 -0.62 26.26
C GLN A 412 -0.60 -1.58 25.15
N ALA A 413 -1.09 -1.06 24.02
CA ALA A 413 -1.55 -1.89 22.91
C ALA A 413 -0.40 -2.71 22.31
N ALA A 414 0.73 -2.06 22.01
CA ALA A 414 1.90 -2.71 21.42
C ALA A 414 2.48 -3.77 22.35
N PHE A 415 2.59 -3.49 23.65
CA PHE A 415 3.09 -4.47 24.61
C PHE A 415 2.13 -5.65 24.80
N SER A 416 0.82 -5.40 24.77
CA SER A 416 -0.18 -6.47 24.87
C SER A 416 -0.12 -7.40 23.65
N ARG A 417 -0.01 -6.83 22.43
CA ARG A 417 0.15 -7.60 21.19
C ARG A 417 1.48 -8.37 21.20
N PHE A 418 2.58 -7.71 21.57
CA PHE A 418 3.90 -8.35 21.65
C PHE A 418 3.88 -9.59 22.55
N LYS A 419 3.24 -9.51 23.72
CA LYS A 419 3.10 -10.66 24.62
C LYS A 419 2.21 -11.77 24.06
N SER A 420 1.22 -11.44 23.24
CA SER A 420 0.39 -12.46 22.59
C SER A 420 1.15 -13.25 21.52
N VAL A 421 2.20 -12.65 20.95
CA VAL A 421 3.06 -13.26 19.91
C VAL A 421 4.47 -13.58 20.43
N SER A 422 4.70 -13.59 21.75
CA SER A 422 6.06 -13.76 22.30
C SER A 422 6.57 -15.20 22.28
N ASP A 423 5.69 -16.18 22.06
CA ASP A 423 6.05 -17.60 22.07
C ASP A 423 6.73 -18.06 20.77
N SER A 424 6.65 -17.25 19.71
CA SER A 424 7.40 -17.41 18.46
C SER A 424 7.94 -16.04 18.02
N PRO A 425 9.24 -15.88 17.77
CA PRO A 425 9.77 -14.64 17.19
C PRO A 425 9.24 -14.46 15.76
N ALA A 426 8.03 -13.90 15.65
CA ALA A 426 7.35 -13.57 14.41
C ALA A 426 7.83 -12.20 13.89
N GLY A 427 7.67 -11.91 12.59
CA GLY A 427 8.04 -10.61 11.99
C GLY A 427 7.46 -9.39 12.70
N LEU A 428 6.40 -9.57 13.50
CA LEU A 428 5.78 -8.51 14.29
C LEU A 428 6.59 -7.99 15.49
N TRP A 429 7.65 -8.68 15.93
CA TRP A 429 8.46 -8.25 17.07
C TRP A 429 9.11 -6.88 16.83
N LYS A 430 9.77 -6.70 15.68
CA LYS A 430 10.44 -5.45 15.29
C LYS A 430 9.49 -4.24 15.38
N PRO A 431 8.31 -4.25 14.73
CA PRO A 431 7.33 -3.17 14.85
C PRO A 431 6.94 -2.80 16.27
N LEU A 432 6.54 -3.80 17.04
CA LEU A 432 5.91 -3.60 18.33
C LEU A 432 6.93 -3.04 19.31
N LEU A 433 8.16 -3.54 19.27
CA LEU A 433 9.26 -3.09 20.11
C LEU A 433 9.67 -1.65 19.76
N LEU A 434 9.77 -1.29 18.47
CA LEU A 434 10.11 0.06 18.03
C LEU A 434 8.99 1.07 18.32
N ALA A 435 7.72 0.67 18.25
CA ALA A 435 6.59 1.50 18.69
C ALA A 435 6.66 1.82 20.20
N ILE A 436 6.98 0.82 21.05
CA ILE A 436 7.18 1.04 22.49
C ILE A 436 8.41 1.93 22.73
N SER A 437 9.51 1.71 22.00
CA SER A 437 10.72 2.54 22.05
C SER A 437 10.43 4.03 21.78
N SER A 438 9.64 4.32 20.73
CA SER A 438 9.19 5.69 20.43
C SER A 438 8.40 6.32 21.58
N CYS A 439 7.51 5.55 22.21
CA CYS A 439 6.76 6.00 23.38
C CYS A 439 7.67 6.23 24.60
N TYR A 440 8.63 5.33 24.83
CA TYR A 440 9.52 5.34 25.98
C TYR A 440 10.47 6.55 25.95
N ILE A 441 11.05 6.89 24.80
CA ILE A 441 11.88 8.09 24.67
C ILE A 441 11.10 9.36 25.05
N CYS A 442 9.82 9.42 24.70
CA CYS A 442 8.98 10.58 25.03
C CYS A 442 8.65 10.68 26.52
N TYR A 443 8.31 9.56 27.17
CA TYR A 443 7.83 9.52 28.56
C TYR A 443 8.32 8.28 29.34
N PRO A 444 9.60 8.17 29.69
CA PRO A 444 10.17 6.95 30.29
C PRO A 444 9.41 6.45 31.53
N ASP A 445 9.17 7.33 32.50
CA ASP A 445 8.51 7.00 33.77
C ASP A 445 7.07 6.50 33.59
N ALA A 446 6.35 7.07 32.62
CA ALA A 446 4.96 6.73 32.35
C ALA A 446 4.86 5.38 31.65
N ILE A 447 5.71 5.16 30.65
CA ILE A 447 5.73 3.91 29.89
C ILE A 447 6.19 2.75 30.75
N GLU A 448 7.17 2.94 31.65
CA GLU A 448 7.56 1.90 32.60
C GLU A 448 6.38 1.46 33.49
N GLN A 449 5.55 2.40 33.96
CA GLN A 449 4.35 2.08 34.73
C GLN A 449 3.37 1.24 33.89
N VAL A 450 3.13 1.65 32.64
CA VAL A 450 2.27 0.91 31.69
C VAL A 450 2.77 -0.53 31.49
N LEU A 451 4.04 -0.70 31.18
CA LEU A 451 4.64 -2.03 30.95
C LEU A 451 4.54 -2.91 32.20
N ASN A 452 4.75 -2.35 33.38
CA ASN A 452 4.73 -3.10 34.63
C ASN A 452 3.32 -3.38 35.18
N ASN A 453 2.26 -2.76 34.64
CA ASN A 453 0.89 -2.97 35.11
C ASN A 453 0.35 -4.40 34.87
N VAL A 454 0.86 -5.10 33.85
CA VAL A 454 0.32 -6.42 33.46
C VAL A 454 0.85 -7.55 34.33
N ASP A 455 2.16 -7.59 34.63
CA ASP A 455 2.81 -8.67 35.40
C ASP A 455 3.96 -8.22 36.34
N GLY A 456 4.15 -6.91 36.54
CA GLY A 456 5.19 -6.35 37.41
C GLY A 456 6.64 -6.45 36.88
N ASN A 457 6.89 -7.23 35.82
CA ASN A 457 8.20 -7.39 35.18
C ASN A 457 8.20 -7.02 33.69
N GLY A 458 7.19 -6.27 33.23
CA GLY A 458 7.02 -6.00 31.81
C GLY A 458 8.13 -5.16 31.20
N PHE A 459 8.68 -4.21 31.96
CA PHE A 459 9.83 -3.42 31.51
C PHE A 459 11.04 -4.29 31.17
N ALA A 460 11.38 -5.26 32.02
CA ALA A 460 12.52 -6.15 31.78
C ALA A 460 12.28 -7.09 30.58
N ILE A 461 11.04 -7.55 30.39
CA ILE A 461 10.67 -8.38 29.23
C ILE A 461 10.84 -7.58 27.94
N TRP A 462 10.28 -6.37 27.86
CA TRP A 462 10.42 -5.50 26.71
C TRP A 462 11.88 -5.13 26.43
N ALA A 463 12.63 -4.70 27.45
CA ALA A 463 14.03 -4.32 27.29
C ALA A 463 14.90 -5.50 26.80
N SER A 464 14.64 -6.72 27.30
CA SER A 464 15.33 -7.92 26.84
C SER A 464 15.00 -8.24 25.37
N ALA A 465 13.74 -8.06 24.97
CA ALA A 465 13.31 -8.33 23.60
C ALA A 465 13.86 -7.27 22.62
N LEU A 466 13.89 -5.99 23.03
CA LEU A 466 14.53 -4.92 22.27
C LEU A 466 16.03 -5.21 22.06
N ALA A 467 16.74 -5.65 23.10
CA ALA A 467 18.14 -6.05 22.99
C ALA A 467 18.33 -7.21 21.99
N GLN A 468 17.41 -8.18 21.97
CA GLN A 468 17.45 -9.28 21.00
C GLN A 468 17.25 -8.79 19.56
N VAL A 469 16.20 -8.01 19.28
CA VAL A 469 15.94 -7.47 17.93
C VAL A 469 17.06 -6.56 17.45
N SER A 470 17.71 -5.84 18.36
CA SER A 470 18.83 -4.95 18.03
C SER A 470 20.17 -5.69 17.90
N SER A 471 20.19 -7.01 18.09
CA SER A 471 21.40 -7.82 17.95
C SER A 471 21.58 -8.35 16.54
N SER A 472 22.83 -8.58 16.12
CA SER A 472 23.12 -9.15 14.81
C SER A 472 22.68 -10.62 14.65
N LEU A 473 22.14 -11.23 15.70
CA LEU A 473 21.67 -12.62 15.72
C LEU A 473 20.17 -12.75 15.42
N PHE A 474 19.43 -11.64 15.35
CA PHE A 474 18.01 -11.63 15.06
C PHE A 474 17.77 -11.32 13.59
N ASN A 475 16.86 -12.07 12.95
CA ASN A 475 16.52 -11.92 11.53
C ASN A 475 15.00 -11.95 11.34
N PRO A 476 14.37 -10.96 10.67
CA PRO A 476 14.97 -9.72 10.18
C PRO A 476 15.36 -8.76 11.31
N GLY A 477 16.61 -8.29 11.28
CA GLY A 477 17.15 -7.32 12.23
C GLY A 477 16.69 -5.88 11.93
N LEU A 478 17.31 -4.91 12.59
CA LEU A 478 17.13 -3.49 12.24
C LEU A 478 17.81 -3.20 10.90
N SER A 479 17.08 -2.63 9.96
CA SER A 479 17.51 -2.49 8.56
C SER A 479 17.74 -1.04 8.14
N SER A 480 16.88 -0.10 8.55
CA SER A 480 17.03 1.32 8.18
C SER A 480 17.84 2.13 9.20
N GLU A 481 18.49 3.21 8.74
CA GLU A 481 19.23 4.13 9.63
C GLU A 481 18.31 4.63 10.76
N SER A 482 17.06 4.98 10.46
CA SER A 482 16.11 5.51 11.43
C SER A 482 15.70 4.48 12.51
N GLU A 483 15.58 3.20 12.14
CA GLU A 483 15.33 2.10 13.08
C GLU A 483 16.51 1.92 14.05
N ILE A 484 17.73 1.91 13.50
CA ILE A 484 18.95 1.74 14.28
C ILE A 484 19.15 2.94 15.22
N LYS A 485 18.97 4.17 14.73
CA LYS A 485 19.03 5.40 15.56
C LYS A 485 18.05 5.30 16.74
N LEU A 486 16.80 4.91 16.49
CA LEU A 486 15.79 4.77 17.54
C LEU A 486 16.18 3.71 18.59
N ALA A 487 16.70 2.57 18.15
CA ALA A 487 17.16 1.51 19.04
C ALA A 487 18.32 1.98 19.92
N VAL A 488 19.33 2.65 19.34
CA VAL A 488 20.49 3.20 20.07
C VAL A 488 20.05 4.19 21.16
N LEU A 489 19.17 5.14 20.82
CA LEU A 489 18.65 6.12 21.80
C LEU A 489 17.85 5.46 22.93
N THR A 490 17.06 4.46 22.59
CA THR A 490 16.23 3.74 23.56
C THR A 490 17.10 2.89 24.50
N LEU A 491 18.02 2.10 23.94
CA LEU A 491 18.96 1.27 24.71
C LEU A 491 19.83 2.13 25.64
N SER A 492 20.32 3.28 25.16
CA SER A 492 21.03 4.26 25.99
C SER A 492 20.19 4.72 27.19
N THR A 493 18.92 5.04 26.96
CA THR A 493 18.00 5.50 28.01
C THR A 493 17.68 4.37 29.01
N VAL A 494 17.47 3.15 28.52
CA VAL A 494 17.26 1.94 29.35
C VAL A 494 18.49 1.65 30.21
N ILE A 495 19.69 1.68 29.64
CA ILE A 495 20.94 1.45 30.37
C ILE A 495 21.11 2.48 31.48
N ASN A 496 20.92 3.77 31.20
CA ASN A 496 21.01 4.82 32.21
C ASN A 496 20.04 4.57 33.37
N HIS A 497 18.81 4.14 33.07
CA HIS A 497 17.82 3.79 34.08
C HIS A 497 18.24 2.58 34.92
N LEU A 498 18.64 1.47 34.29
CA LEU A 498 19.10 0.26 34.97
C LEU A 498 20.33 0.54 35.87
N VAL A 499 21.26 1.38 35.41
CA VAL A 499 22.41 1.81 36.22
C VAL A 499 21.95 2.61 37.43
N SER A 500 20.97 3.49 37.28
CA SER A 500 20.42 4.29 38.39
C SER A 500 19.73 3.43 39.47
N LEU A 501 19.09 2.34 39.06
CA LEU A 501 18.44 1.36 39.95
C LEU A 501 19.45 0.47 40.70
N SER A 502 20.75 0.66 40.49
CA SER A 502 21.82 -0.15 41.07
C SER A 502 21.72 -1.65 40.74
N THR A 503 21.10 -2.00 39.60
CA THR A 503 21.02 -3.38 39.07
C THR A 503 22.31 -3.79 38.33
N GLY A 504 23.46 -3.41 38.88
CA GLY A 504 24.78 -3.74 38.33
C GLY A 504 24.98 -5.26 38.25
N GLY A 505 25.46 -5.74 37.10
CA GLY A 505 25.75 -7.16 36.87
C GLY A 505 24.53 -8.06 36.59
N THR A 506 23.38 -7.49 36.22
CA THR A 506 22.24 -8.28 35.72
C THR A 506 22.43 -8.65 34.25
N LYS A 507 22.00 -9.86 33.86
CA LYS A 507 22.08 -10.34 32.47
C LYS A 507 21.44 -9.34 31.49
N LEU A 508 20.30 -8.76 31.86
CA LEU A 508 19.61 -7.74 31.05
C LEU A 508 20.50 -6.52 30.75
N LEU A 509 21.22 -6.01 31.76
CA LEU A 509 22.11 -4.86 31.56
C LEU A 509 23.27 -5.20 30.61
N GLN A 510 23.82 -6.41 30.74
CA GLN A 510 24.87 -6.93 29.86
C GLN A 510 24.36 -7.08 28.42
N ASP A 511 23.19 -7.70 28.23
CA ASP A 511 22.56 -7.88 26.93
C ASP A 511 22.28 -6.52 26.27
N CYS A 512 21.73 -5.54 27.01
CA CYS A 512 21.49 -4.18 26.49
C CYS A 512 22.77 -3.46 26.06
N TYR A 513 23.87 -3.60 26.81
CA TYR A 513 25.16 -3.01 26.43
C TYR A 513 25.76 -3.67 25.19
N ALA A 514 25.63 -5.00 25.06
CA ALA A 514 26.08 -5.72 23.88
C ALA A 514 25.33 -5.26 22.63
N SER A 515 23.99 -5.25 22.69
CA SER A 515 23.15 -4.78 21.59
C SER A 515 23.38 -3.30 21.26
N LEU A 516 23.61 -2.44 22.26
CA LEU A 516 23.97 -1.04 22.00
C LEU A 516 25.27 -0.92 21.19
N MET A 517 26.29 -1.73 21.52
CA MET A 517 27.55 -1.75 20.77
C MET A 517 27.32 -2.25 19.34
N GLU A 518 26.55 -3.33 19.15
CA GLU A 518 26.22 -3.87 17.83
C GLU A 518 25.45 -2.86 16.98
N SER A 519 24.40 -2.22 17.51
CA SER A 519 23.64 -1.20 16.78
C SER A 519 24.46 0.05 16.47
N CYS A 520 25.43 0.43 17.30
CA CYS A 520 26.34 1.55 16.97
C CYS A 520 27.28 1.22 15.81
N ILE A 521 27.72 -0.05 15.71
CA ILE A 521 28.52 -0.51 14.58
C ILE A 521 27.67 -0.50 13.32
N GLN A 522 26.48 -1.10 13.36
CA GLN A 522 25.54 -1.11 12.23
C GLN A 522 25.16 0.30 11.77
N LEU A 523 24.92 1.23 12.69
CA LEU A 523 24.62 2.62 12.34
C LEU A 523 25.76 3.27 11.56
N LYS A 524 27.01 3.00 11.96
CA LYS A 524 28.19 3.56 11.29
C LYS A 524 28.39 2.93 9.91
N GLU A 525 28.19 1.62 9.79
CA GLU A 525 28.21 0.90 8.52
C GLU A 525 27.17 1.51 7.54
N VAL A 526 25.92 1.68 7.97
CA VAL A 526 24.85 2.28 7.14
C VAL A 526 25.13 3.74 6.76
N GLN A 527 25.76 4.51 7.65
CA GLN A 527 26.14 5.91 7.36
C GLN A 527 27.31 6.00 6.38
N ASP A 528 28.31 5.12 6.50
CA ASP A 528 29.48 5.11 5.63
C ASP A 528 29.14 4.58 4.22
N ASP A 529 28.16 3.68 4.11
CA ASP A 529 27.65 3.19 2.82
C ASP A 529 26.82 4.26 2.08
N GLY A 530 26.12 5.15 2.79
CA GLY A 530 25.32 6.22 2.20
C GLY A 530 26.10 7.46 1.71
N ASP A 531 27.34 7.66 2.19
CA ASP A 531 28.19 8.81 1.82
C ASP A 531 29.05 8.55 0.56
N ASN A 532 29.09 7.33 0.02
CA ASN A 532 29.95 6.96 -1.12
C ASN A 532 29.34 7.20 -2.52
N ASP A 533 28.08 7.64 -2.62
CA ASP A 533 27.40 7.85 -3.90
C ASP A 533 27.58 9.27 -4.49
N ASP A 534 28.19 10.21 -3.76
CA ASP A 534 28.26 11.64 -4.15
C ASP A 534 29.68 12.16 -4.53
N ASP A 535 30.69 11.30 -4.63
CA ASP A 535 32.10 11.72 -4.88
C ASP A 535 32.76 11.08 -6.12
N ASP A 536 32.07 11.00 -7.26
CA ASP A 536 32.73 10.82 -8.58
C ASP A 536 32.62 12.08 -9.47
N ASP A 537 33.01 13.22 -8.92
CA ASP A 537 33.37 14.41 -9.69
C ASP A 537 34.87 14.69 -9.49
N GLY A 538 35.70 13.94 -10.24
CA GLY A 538 37.15 13.82 -10.02
C GLY A 538 38.06 13.89 -11.26
N ALA A 539 37.66 14.63 -12.30
CA ALA A 539 38.54 15.36 -13.24
C ALA A 539 39.54 14.64 -14.19
N GLU A 540 39.27 14.88 -15.48
CA GLU A 540 40.17 15.30 -16.59
C GLU A 540 41.01 14.28 -17.38
N ASP A 541 40.58 14.13 -18.65
CA ASP A 541 41.33 14.22 -19.91
C ASP A 541 42.66 13.48 -20.06
N VAL A 542 42.66 12.41 -20.89
CA VAL A 542 43.77 12.13 -21.81
C VAL A 542 43.27 11.57 -23.15
N ASP A 543 43.36 12.42 -24.16
CA ASP A 543 43.62 12.22 -25.61
C ASP A 543 43.06 11.01 -26.39
N ASP A 544 42.32 11.36 -27.45
CA ASP A 544 42.19 10.63 -28.71
C ASP A 544 43.58 10.21 -29.24
N ASN A 545 43.81 8.90 -29.44
CA ASN A 545 44.46 8.42 -30.65
C ASN A 545 44.27 6.91 -30.89
N ASP A 546 43.93 6.63 -32.16
CA ASP A 546 43.90 5.35 -32.86
C ASP A 546 44.91 4.28 -32.38
N GLU A 547 44.47 3.02 -32.30
CA GLU A 547 44.91 1.94 -33.20
C GLU A 547 44.23 0.61 -32.83
N GLU A 548 43.68 -0.08 -33.84
CA GLU A 548 43.22 -1.46 -33.76
C GLU A 548 44.39 -2.40 -33.46
N GLU A 549 44.27 -3.28 -32.47
CA GLU A 549 44.91 -4.60 -32.52
C GLU A 549 43.99 -5.66 -31.89
N ASP A 550 43.69 -6.67 -32.71
CA ASP A 550 43.08 -7.94 -32.34
C ASP A 550 43.90 -8.65 -31.24
N THR A 551 43.23 -9.13 -30.19
CA THR A 551 43.62 -10.37 -29.51
C THR A 551 42.38 -11.18 -29.15
N GLU A 552 42.27 -12.33 -29.82
CA GLU A 552 41.47 -13.49 -29.43
C GLU A 552 41.94 -14.06 -28.07
N ASP A 553 41.04 -14.83 -27.44
CA ASP A 553 41.24 -15.76 -26.30
C ASP A 553 41.22 -15.09 -24.89
N ASP A 554 40.46 -15.54 -23.89
CA ASP A 554 39.88 -16.85 -23.58
C ASP A 554 38.56 -16.72 -22.78
N ASP A 555 37.59 -17.58 -23.11
CA ASP A 555 36.40 -17.88 -22.31
C ASP A 555 36.81 -18.56 -20.98
N GLU A 556 36.84 -17.82 -19.87
CA GLU A 556 36.72 -18.38 -18.50
C GLU A 556 35.88 -17.44 -17.62
N ASP A 557 34.61 -17.23 -17.99
CA ASP A 557 33.60 -16.74 -17.05
C ASP A 557 33.24 -17.90 -16.10
N SER A 558 33.95 -17.92 -14.97
CA SER A 558 33.55 -18.62 -13.76
C SER A 558 32.57 -17.72 -13.00
N ASP A 559 31.36 -17.56 -13.55
CA ASP A 559 30.23 -16.99 -12.83
C ASP A 559 29.71 -18.03 -11.82
N ASP A 560 30.39 -18.13 -10.68
CA ASP A 560 29.74 -18.57 -9.43
C ASP A 560 28.96 -17.36 -8.89
N ASP A 561 27.98 -16.89 -9.67
CA ASP A 561 26.90 -16.08 -9.14
C ASP A 561 25.89 -17.05 -8.53
N ASP A 562 25.66 -16.91 -7.23
CA ASP A 562 24.57 -17.56 -6.50
C ASP A 562 23.25 -17.12 -7.16
N ASP A 563 22.81 -17.90 -8.15
CA ASP A 563 21.50 -17.88 -8.76
C ASP A 563 20.49 -18.16 -7.64
N ALA A 564 20.02 -17.11 -6.98
CA ALA A 564 18.85 -17.12 -6.11
C ALA A 564 17.64 -17.43 -6.99
N ARG A 565 17.49 -18.71 -7.33
CA ARG A 565 16.38 -19.21 -8.13
C ARG A 565 15.08 -18.85 -7.43
N GLU A 566 14.20 -18.16 -8.15
CA GLU A 566 12.83 -17.88 -7.72
C GLU A 566 12.16 -19.18 -7.24
N GLU A 567 11.60 -19.14 -6.02
CA GLU A 567 10.90 -20.27 -5.39
C GLU A 567 9.78 -20.74 -6.33
N THR A 568 9.77 -22.03 -6.64
CA THR A 568 8.69 -22.59 -7.46
C THR A 568 7.41 -22.75 -6.64
N GLU A 569 6.24 -22.69 -7.28
CA GLU A 569 4.94 -22.89 -6.62
C GLU A 569 4.88 -24.17 -5.77
N GLU A 570 5.57 -25.23 -6.21
CA GLU A 570 5.61 -26.52 -5.50
C GLU A 570 6.45 -26.43 -4.20
N GLU A 571 7.54 -25.65 -4.21
CA GLU A 571 8.37 -25.38 -3.03
C GLU A 571 7.64 -24.46 -2.03
N PHE A 572 6.93 -23.45 -2.54
CA PHE A 572 6.05 -22.59 -1.74
C PHE A 572 4.97 -23.42 -1.02
N LEU A 573 4.27 -24.30 -1.75
CA LEU A 573 3.23 -25.16 -1.20
C LEU A 573 3.78 -26.19 -0.20
N GLU A 574 4.97 -26.73 -0.45
CA GLU A 574 5.64 -27.66 0.47
C GLU A 574 6.05 -26.95 1.77
N ARG A 575 6.56 -25.72 1.68
CA ARG A 575 6.90 -24.88 2.83
C ARG A 575 5.66 -24.54 3.67
N TYR A 576 4.56 -24.16 3.03
CA TYR A 576 3.28 -23.93 3.72
C TYR A 576 2.72 -25.21 4.37
N ALA A 577 2.82 -26.34 3.69
CA ALA A 577 2.40 -27.63 4.25
C ALA A 577 3.24 -28.04 5.46
N LEU A 578 4.55 -27.75 5.45
CA LEU A 578 5.46 -27.98 6.57
C LEU A 578 5.18 -27.03 7.75
N ALA A 579 4.93 -25.75 7.49
CA ALA A 579 4.57 -24.77 8.52
C ALA A 579 3.22 -25.13 9.20
N ALA A 580 2.22 -25.51 8.40
CA ALA A 580 0.94 -26.01 8.91
C ALA A 580 1.08 -27.31 9.72
N ALA A 581 2.01 -28.19 9.35
CA ALA A 581 2.30 -29.42 10.08
C ALA A 581 3.10 -29.18 11.38
N ALA A 582 3.88 -28.12 11.46
CA ALA A 582 4.62 -27.69 12.65
C ALA A 582 3.72 -27.04 13.71
N GLY A 583 2.46 -26.75 13.38
CA GLY A 583 1.54 -26.03 14.27
C GLY A 583 1.91 -24.55 14.43
N GLU A 584 2.76 -24.04 13.55
CA GLU A 584 2.90 -22.60 13.33
C GLU A 584 1.59 -22.12 12.72
N SER A 585 0.89 -21.24 13.44
CA SER A 585 -0.15 -20.45 12.80
C SER A 585 0.56 -19.59 11.78
N VAL A 586 0.50 -19.99 10.51
CA VAL A 586 0.77 -19.06 9.41
C VAL A 586 -0.36 -18.04 9.50
N GLU A 587 -0.13 -16.98 10.27
CA GLU A 587 -0.87 -15.74 10.10
C GLU A 587 -0.56 -15.34 8.66
N GLU A 588 -1.58 -15.25 7.80
CA GLU A 588 -1.50 -14.79 6.40
C GLU A 588 -1.03 -13.32 6.39
N GLY A 589 0.22 -13.07 6.78
CA GLY A 589 0.91 -11.83 6.49
C GLY A 589 1.71 -12.06 5.21
N ASP A 590 1.60 -11.14 4.25
CA ASP A 590 2.50 -11.13 3.10
C ASP A 590 3.94 -11.13 3.62
N ILE A 591 4.71 -12.13 3.18
CA ILE A 591 6.13 -12.30 3.55
C ILE A 591 6.93 -11.03 3.23
N ASP A 592 6.47 -10.24 2.25
CA ASP A 592 7.04 -8.96 1.84
C ASP A 592 6.96 -7.87 2.91
N GLU A 593 6.07 -7.98 3.91
CA GLU A 593 5.95 -6.99 4.98
C GLU A 593 6.95 -7.23 6.12
N GLU A 594 7.44 -8.45 6.33
CA GLU A 594 8.39 -8.77 7.41
C GLU A 594 9.77 -8.14 7.17
N THR A 595 10.12 -7.85 5.93
CA THR A 595 11.41 -7.26 5.52
C THR A 595 11.34 -5.76 5.25
N GLN A 596 10.16 -5.14 5.29
CA GLN A 596 10.02 -3.70 5.06
C GLN A 596 10.64 -2.86 6.19
N ASP A 597 11.20 -1.72 5.79
CA ASP A 597 11.71 -0.71 6.70
C ASP A 597 10.58 0.10 7.33
N ILE A 598 10.67 0.37 8.64
CA ILE A 598 9.86 1.42 9.25
C ILE A 598 10.49 2.76 8.93
N GLU A 599 9.79 3.55 8.13
CA GLU A 599 10.09 4.97 8.01
C GLU A 599 9.71 5.70 9.31
N LEU A 600 10.70 5.95 10.17
CA LEU A 600 10.52 6.66 11.44
C LEU A 600 10.78 8.17 11.33
N GLY A 601 10.97 8.71 10.11
CA GLY A 601 11.30 10.13 9.90
C GLY A 601 12.67 10.54 10.46
N SER A 602 12.97 11.85 10.44
CA SER A 602 14.26 12.39 10.87
C SER A 602 14.41 12.43 12.40
N LEU A 603 15.32 11.63 12.95
CA LEU A 603 15.79 11.72 14.35
C LEU A 603 16.95 12.73 14.53
N ASP A 604 17.16 13.60 13.55
CA ASP A 604 18.38 14.42 13.34
C ASP A 604 18.67 15.43 14.46
N ASP A 605 17.69 15.75 15.30
CA ASP A 605 17.89 16.63 16.45
C ASP A 605 18.75 16.00 17.57
N VAL A 606 19.02 14.70 17.51
CA VAL A 606 19.75 13.98 18.56
C VAL A 606 21.14 13.54 18.09
N ASP A 607 22.17 14.18 18.64
CA ASP A 607 23.56 13.75 18.47
C ASP A 607 23.81 12.43 19.22
N ILE A 608 23.77 11.34 18.45
CA ILE A 608 23.92 9.97 18.96
C ILE A 608 25.29 9.77 19.60
N GLN A 609 26.34 10.41 19.06
CA GLN A 609 27.67 10.32 19.66
C GLN A 609 27.67 10.94 21.05
N GLN A 610 27.07 12.12 21.23
CA GLN A 610 26.94 12.74 22.56
C GLN A 610 26.14 11.89 23.56
N VAL A 611 25.19 11.07 23.10
CA VAL A 611 24.38 10.19 23.94
C VAL A 611 25.13 8.91 24.32
N VAL A 612 25.87 8.31 23.40
CA VAL A 612 26.54 7.00 23.57
C VAL A 612 27.89 7.14 24.26
N ILE A 613 28.66 8.20 23.99
CA ILE A 613 30.01 8.42 24.55
C ILE A 613 30.05 8.32 26.08
N PRO A 614 29.18 9.01 26.84
CA PRO A 614 29.23 8.97 28.30
C PRO A 614 28.89 7.59 28.87
N LEU A 615 28.16 6.77 28.12
CA LEU A 615 27.80 5.41 28.54
C LEU A 615 28.95 4.43 28.34
N MET A 616 29.63 4.51 27.20
CA MET A 616 30.81 3.67 26.92
C MET A 616 31.94 3.95 27.91
N GLN A 617 32.10 5.20 28.34
CA GLN A 617 33.07 5.57 29.38
C GLN A 617 32.75 4.98 30.77
N LYS A 618 31.48 4.72 31.09
CA LYS A 618 31.05 4.14 32.37
C LYS A 618 31.11 2.60 32.38
N LEU A 619 31.19 1.97 31.21
CA LEU A 619 31.14 0.52 31.04
C LEU A 619 32.17 -0.25 31.90
N PRO A 620 33.46 0.15 31.96
CA PRO A 620 34.47 -0.61 32.72
C PRO A 620 34.29 -0.57 34.23
N ALA A 621 33.54 0.39 34.76
CA ALA A 621 33.24 0.49 36.19
C ALA A 621 32.01 -0.34 36.59
N LEU A 622 31.17 -0.74 35.64
CA LEU A 622 29.84 -1.30 35.87
C LEU A 622 29.72 -2.77 35.49
N GLN A 623 30.62 -3.28 34.64
CA GLN A 623 30.61 -4.66 34.14
C GLN A 623 31.89 -5.43 34.53
N PRO A 624 31.80 -6.73 34.85
CA PRO A 624 32.97 -7.56 35.15
C PRO A 624 33.87 -7.79 33.92
N ALA A 625 35.13 -8.15 34.20
CA ALA A 625 36.05 -8.80 33.27
C ALA A 625 35.37 -9.88 32.42
N GLY A 626 35.47 -9.80 31.09
CA GLY A 626 34.95 -10.84 30.19
C GLY A 626 33.42 -10.89 30.06
N ALA A 627 32.71 -9.80 30.38
CA ALA A 627 31.27 -9.68 30.17
C ALA A 627 30.86 -9.57 28.69
N PHE A 628 31.78 -9.39 27.75
CA PHE A 628 31.45 -9.24 26.33
C PHE A 628 32.34 -10.14 25.46
N PRO A 629 31.85 -10.62 24.30
CA PRO A 629 32.69 -11.33 23.35
C PRO A 629 33.87 -10.48 22.88
N ASP A 630 35.08 -11.05 22.84
CA ASP A 630 36.28 -10.32 22.41
C ASP A 630 36.13 -9.74 20.99
N SER A 631 35.43 -10.45 20.10
CA SER A 631 35.13 -10.01 18.74
C SER A 631 34.29 -8.74 18.69
N LEU A 632 33.32 -8.57 19.59
CA LEU A 632 32.50 -7.36 19.66
C LEU A 632 33.33 -6.17 20.15
N VAL A 633 34.20 -6.40 21.13
CA VAL A 633 35.12 -5.38 21.68
C VAL A 633 36.20 -4.99 20.66
N GLU A 634 36.57 -5.89 19.74
CA GLU A 634 37.46 -5.57 18.62
C GLU A 634 36.75 -4.74 17.56
N ARG A 635 35.59 -5.17 17.07
CA ARG A 635 34.81 -4.43 16.08
C ARG A 635 34.49 -3.00 16.52
N ILE A 636 34.02 -2.82 17.76
CA ILE A 636 33.71 -1.46 18.26
C ILE A 636 34.96 -0.57 18.38
N ALA A 637 36.14 -1.16 18.65
CA ALA A 637 37.40 -0.41 18.67
C ALA A 637 37.87 -0.03 17.26
N GLU A 638 37.59 -0.85 16.26
CA GLU A 638 37.87 -0.57 14.85
C GLU A 638 36.94 0.51 14.30
N THR A 639 35.62 0.38 14.55
CA THR A 639 34.62 1.36 14.13
C THR A 639 34.81 2.71 14.82
N PHE A 640 35.25 2.72 16.08
CA PHE A 640 35.47 3.94 16.86
C PHE A 640 36.85 3.95 17.56
N PRO A 641 37.93 4.27 16.82
CA PRO A 641 39.32 4.21 17.32
C PRO A 641 39.60 5.10 18.53
N GLU A 642 38.84 6.19 18.66
CA GLU A 642 38.86 7.12 19.78
C GLU A 642 38.52 6.50 21.16
N TYR A 643 37.93 5.29 21.18
CA TYR A 643 37.61 4.57 22.43
C TYR A 643 38.57 3.42 22.76
N GLU A 644 39.61 3.17 21.95
CA GLU A 644 40.49 2.02 22.09
C GLU A 644 41.14 1.92 23.49
N GLN A 645 41.56 3.05 24.08
CA GLN A 645 42.18 3.08 25.41
C GLN A 645 41.23 2.65 26.53
N PHE A 646 39.92 2.92 26.39
CA PHE A 646 38.90 2.54 27.37
C PHE A 646 38.53 1.06 27.21
N LEU A 647 38.42 0.58 25.97
CA LEU A 647 38.12 -0.82 25.66
C LEU A 647 39.28 -1.76 26.07
N GLN A 648 40.53 -1.28 25.98
CA GLN A 648 41.69 -1.99 26.55
C GLN A 648 41.63 -2.12 28.08
N ALA A 649 41.00 -1.19 28.80
CA ALA A 649 40.78 -1.31 30.24
C ALA A 649 39.71 -2.37 30.57
N LEU A 650 38.68 -2.50 29.72
CA LEU A 650 37.64 -3.53 29.80
C LEU A 650 38.20 -4.95 29.65
N ARG A 651 39.23 -5.14 28.80
CA ARG A 651 39.93 -6.43 28.62
C ARG A 651 40.88 -6.80 29.77
N ARG A 652 41.25 -5.83 30.62
CA ARG A 652 42.29 -5.98 31.67
C ARG A 652 41.74 -5.97 33.10
N ALA A 653 40.58 -5.35 33.32
CA ALA A 653 39.79 -5.49 34.55
C ALA A 653 39.25 -6.91 34.64
#